data_AF-D0L561-F1
#
_entry.id   AF-D0L561-F1
#
_cell.length_a   1.000
_cell.length_b   1.000
_cell.length_c   1.000
_cell.angle_alpha   90.00
_cell.angle_beta   90.00
_cell.angle_gamma   90.00
#
_symmetry.space_group_name_H-M   'P 1'
#
loop_
_entity.id
_entity.type
_entity.pdbx_description
1 polymer ?
#
loop_
_entity_poly.entity_id
_entity_poly.type
_entity_poly.pdbx_seq_one_letter_code
_entity_poly.pdbx_strand_id
1 'polypeptide(L)'
;MTVTTDRSAGPPSAEEATAHQVALTFEDGVTRFITCRDDQTVADASYRQRINIPLDCRDGACGTCKAFCESGDYDGGTYIEDALTDAESAEGYALPCCMKPKSDLVLQIAATSDIAKTQAATFTGKLVDLERLSESTVRISVDIENRGALAFLPGQYVNFAVPGTDDGAGKPITRSYSFANGPHESRLQFLVKLTPGGVMSTYLTERATVGEAVSFTGPHGSFFLRESSRPVLLLAGGTGLAPILSMLRKLHDDDSPRKAHLIYGVSTDTDLVALDDIEYFARELPGLTWDHCVSDPNSSATNKGYVMSLIRDQHLYDGDVAVYLCGPPPMVESVRSHISEAGIEPTGFYYEKFALAGAAAAKTTTSSPAAEATDAPMSTAAGNPEPAVAESVVPESVVPESVVPGSVVTESATTVDVDTDELITAPDARAIAGQVTLPSAEIDPLGLSVGTGPDSDSLLRIAGQQVWSDITGDGDPLDSDTGALLPHPARAIAGQEVFTAAEVQPLVAPAPLPTETVVPQSVQAPTPAVAAGAPTVGSQGYEIGEEHPGVHESDALFEARAALELGALELTFGRLSTGQLTGYRLLAEATLPYVEDDHFVDAAEYTETNANFHDYLFTLTGNSHLLEAYSALGVKGRMGEVLRNATWCHPLCARDHVDIVDAFESGDRDKARALISAHADRSKQTMRRAMADEMASRRPRFVTPGRFSGKVVVVTGAAQGIGAQTARRIAAEGGTMVLADRSDLVNELTDELRADSSALAVVSDLERYDGATAIVEKALATFGRVDVLINNVGGAINFKPFTEFTDDEIRAEIDRSLMTTLHMCRAVLPGMVQRGSGVIVNVSSAATRGIHRIPYSAAKGGINAITASLAVEYAEHGIRVAATAPGGTEAPPRRISRGTPEPRNETESQWFQAHIDQTLDSSLLKRYGTLDEQAAAICFLASDEASYITGTVLPVAGGDLG
;
A
#
# COMPACT_ATOMS: atom_id res chain seq x y z
N MET A 1 -67.05 -2.91 6.55
CA MET A 1 -67.89 -1.70 6.66
C MET A 1 -67.37 -0.66 5.68
N THR A 2 -68.21 0.33 5.35
CA THR A 2 -68.04 1.26 4.23
C THR A 2 -66.86 2.22 4.44
N VAL A 3 -66.14 2.54 3.36
CA VAL A 3 -65.23 3.70 3.33
C VAL A 3 -66.06 4.97 3.39
N THR A 4 -65.81 5.82 4.39
CA THR A 4 -66.36 7.17 4.48
C THR A 4 -65.22 8.17 4.47
N THR A 5 -65.05 8.87 3.35
CA THR A 5 -64.19 10.05 3.24
C THR A 5 -64.92 11.25 3.85
N ASP A 6 -64.56 11.65 5.06
CA ASP A 6 -64.95 12.97 5.58
C ASP A 6 -63.83 13.99 5.32
N ARG A 7 -64.21 15.17 4.88
CA ARG A 7 -63.34 16.20 4.32
C ARG A 7 -63.46 17.46 5.19
N SER A 8 -62.88 17.43 6.38
CA SER A 8 -62.81 18.61 7.27
C SER A 8 -61.61 18.61 8.22
N ALA A 9 -60.46 19.06 7.72
CA ALA A 9 -59.36 19.59 8.52
C ALA A 9 -58.95 20.94 7.92
N GLY A 10 -58.61 21.91 8.77
CA GLY A 10 -58.18 23.25 8.35
C GLY A 10 -56.79 23.26 7.72
N PRO A 11 -56.32 24.40 7.19
CA PRO A 11 -54.95 24.51 6.70
C PRO A 11 -53.97 24.26 7.86
N PRO A 12 -53.01 23.34 7.75
CA PRO A 12 -52.00 23.14 8.78
C PRO A 12 -51.11 24.38 8.89
N SER A 13 -50.79 24.76 10.12
CA SER A 13 -49.73 25.72 10.44
C SER A 13 -48.36 25.12 10.08
N ALA A 14 -47.34 25.98 9.97
CA ALA A 14 -46.01 25.59 9.51
C ALA A 14 -45.37 24.43 10.29
N GLU A 15 -44.58 23.62 9.55
CA GLU A 15 -43.63 22.60 10.02
C GLU A 15 -44.24 21.36 10.73
N GLU A 16 -44.95 20.53 9.96
CA GLU A 16 -44.93 19.08 10.19
C GLU A 16 -43.59 18.52 9.68
N ALA A 17 -42.66 18.26 10.59
CA ALA A 17 -41.39 17.58 10.31
C ALA A 17 -41.65 16.22 9.65
N THR A 18 -41.00 15.96 8.52
CA THR A 18 -41.19 14.69 7.79
C THR A 18 -40.54 13.55 8.55
N ALA A 19 -41.25 12.43 8.62
CA ALA A 19 -40.87 11.27 9.41
C ALA A 19 -40.75 10.03 8.52
N HIS A 20 -39.62 9.34 8.67
CA HIS A 20 -39.18 8.21 7.87
C HIS A 20 -39.20 6.93 8.70
N GLN A 21 -39.46 5.79 8.05
CA GLN A 21 -39.25 4.48 8.64
C GLN A 21 -37.81 4.04 8.43
N VAL A 22 -37.15 3.64 9.52
CA VAL A 22 -35.82 3.05 9.48
C VAL A 22 -35.92 1.60 9.97
N ALA A 23 -35.57 0.66 9.10
CA ALA A 23 -35.41 -0.74 9.45
C ALA A 23 -33.98 -0.95 10.00
N LEU A 24 -33.89 -1.51 11.20
CA LEU A 24 -32.64 -1.90 11.86
C LEU A 24 -32.57 -3.43 11.87
N THR A 25 -31.75 -4.01 11.00
CA THR A 25 -31.50 -5.45 10.93
C THR A 25 -30.29 -5.79 11.80
N PHE A 26 -30.44 -6.75 12.70
CA PHE A 26 -29.43 -7.16 13.67
C PHE A 26 -28.79 -8.51 13.28
N GLU A 27 -27.61 -8.81 13.84
CA GLU A 27 -26.83 -10.02 13.55
C GLU A 27 -27.58 -11.33 13.86
N ASP A 28 -28.57 -11.29 14.78
CA ASP A 28 -29.46 -12.42 15.10
C ASP A 28 -30.60 -12.62 14.07
N GLY A 29 -30.53 -11.94 12.91
CA GLY A 29 -31.52 -12.01 11.84
C GLY A 29 -32.85 -11.32 12.17
N VAL A 30 -32.92 -10.59 13.29
CA VAL A 30 -34.12 -9.86 13.70
C VAL A 30 -34.09 -8.45 13.11
N THR A 31 -35.18 -8.02 12.47
CA THR A 31 -35.36 -6.62 12.06
C THR A 31 -36.31 -5.87 13.00
N ARG A 32 -35.98 -4.63 13.36
CA ARG A 32 -36.82 -3.69 14.11
C ARG A 32 -37.07 -2.44 13.30
N PHE A 33 -38.31 -1.96 13.29
CA PHE A 33 -38.66 -0.70 12.65
C PHE A 33 -38.72 0.42 13.69
N ILE A 34 -38.13 1.56 13.38
CA ILE A 34 -38.22 2.80 14.16
C ILE A 34 -38.70 3.95 13.28
N THR A 35 -39.48 4.86 13.85
CA THR A 35 -39.81 6.13 13.20
C THR A 35 -38.74 7.17 13.57
N CYS A 36 -38.03 7.67 12.57
CA CYS A 36 -37.04 8.76 12.69
C CYS A 36 -37.61 10.03 12.02
N ARG A 37 -37.22 11.21 12.50
CA ARG A 37 -37.61 12.49 11.87
C ARG A 37 -36.42 13.04 11.08
N ASP A 38 -36.70 13.83 10.05
CA ASP A 38 -35.70 14.59 9.28
C ASP A 38 -34.76 15.45 10.18
N ASP A 39 -35.29 16.03 11.26
CA ASP A 39 -34.53 16.85 12.22
C ASP A 39 -33.55 16.04 13.10
N GLN A 40 -33.73 14.72 13.18
CA GLN A 40 -33.18 13.85 14.20
C GLN A 40 -32.19 12.82 13.66
N THR A 41 -31.18 12.46 14.45
CA THR A 41 -30.26 11.37 14.11
C THR A 41 -30.91 10.00 14.33
N VAL A 42 -30.51 9.01 13.52
CA VAL A 42 -31.03 7.64 13.62
C VAL A 42 -30.76 7.04 15.00
N ALA A 43 -29.59 7.29 15.59
CA ALA A 43 -29.26 6.85 16.94
C ALA A 43 -30.22 7.41 18.00
N ASP A 44 -30.53 8.71 17.98
CA ASP A 44 -31.48 9.29 18.93
C ASP A 44 -32.91 8.80 18.70
N ALA A 45 -33.30 8.54 17.45
CA ALA A 45 -34.59 7.92 17.15
C ALA A 45 -34.69 6.49 17.70
N SER A 46 -33.61 5.72 17.57
CA SER A 46 -33.48 4.35 18.06
C SER A 46 -33.54 4.29 19.59
N TYR A 47 -32.72 5.10 20.27
CA TYR A 47 -32.69 5.19 21.74
C TYR A 47 -34.04 5.68 22.31
N ARG A 48 -34.70 6.66 21.67
CA ARG A 48 -36.07 7.08 22.06
C ARG A 48 -37.06 5.91 22.04
N GLN A 49 -36.92 5.01 21.08
CA GLN A 49 -37.76 3.83 20.90
C GLN A 49 -37.25 2.59 21.65
N ARG A 50 -36.27 2.77 22.55
CA ARG A 50 -35.68 1.74 23.42
C ARG A 50 -35.01 0.60 22.64
N ILE A 51 -34.44 0.93 21.49
CA ILE A 51 -33.54 0.08 20.72
C ILE A 51 -32.17 0.75 20.80
N ASN A 52 -31.34 0.27 21.71
CA ASN A 52 -30.04 0.85 22.03
C ASN A 52 -28.98 0.20 21.12
N ILE A 53 -28.95 0.62 19.86
CA ILE A 53 -27.87 0.24 18.93
C ILE A 53 -26.50 0.63 19.52
N PRO A 54 -25.39 -0.04 19.13
CA PRO A 54 -24.05 0.36 19.54
C PRO A 54 -23.82 1.87 19.39
N LEU A 55 -23.38 2.52 20.47
CA LEU A 55 -23.22 3.97 20.55
C LEU A 55 -22.39 4.35 21.78
N ASP A 56 -21.38 5.21 21.59
CA ASP A 56 -20.59 5.78 22.69
C ASP A 56 -20.51 7.32 22.60
N CYS A 57 -19.63 7.88 21.76
CA CYS A 57 -19.32 9.32 21.72
C CYS A 57 -20.50 10.26 21.37
N ARG A 58 -21.40 9.83 20.47
CA ARG A 58 -22.48 10.62 19.85
C ARG A 58 -22.06 11.84 19.00
N ASP A 59 -20.79 12.02 18.69
CA ASP A 59 -20.25 13.18 17.97
C ASP A 59 -19.43 12.81 16.71
N GLY A 60 -19.47 11.55 16.28
CA GLY A 60 -18.74 11.07 15.10
C GLY A 60 -17.25 10.85 15.33
N ALA A 61 -16.79 10.67 16.57
CA ALA A 61 -15.37 10.49 16.91
C ALA A 61 -14.90 9.05 17.17
N CYS A 62 -15.78 8.12 17.59
CA CYS A 62 -15.34 6.79 18.10
C CYS A 62 -15.62 5.58 17.20
N GLY A 63 -16.28 5.75 16.05
CA GLY A 63 -16.70 4.64 15.18
C GLY A 63 -17.76 3.66 15.75
N THR A 64 -17.95 3.55 17.06
CA THR A 64 -18.78 2.51 17.74
C THR A 64 -20.22 2.33 17.22
N CYS A 65 -20.82 3.34 16.59
CA CYS A 65 -22.16 3.20 16.00
C CYS A 65 -22.20 2.75 14.54
N LYS A 66 -21.03 2.55 13.90
CA LYS A 66 -20.88 2.24 12.47
C LYS A 66 -21.84 1.12 12.05
N ALA A 67 -22.61 1.42 11.01
CA ALA A 67 -23.68 0.58 10.50
C ALA A 67 -23.69 0.66 8.97
N PHE A 68 -23.97 -0.45 8.30
CA PHE A 68 -24.07 -0.47 6.85
C PHE A 68 -25.47 -0.03 6.40
N CYS A 69 -25.55 0.93 5.47
CA CYS A 69 -26.81 1.44 4.93
C CYS A 69 -27.17 0.71 3.62
N GLU A 70 -27.95 -0.36 3.76
CA GLU A 70 -28.37 -1.23 2.66
C GLU A 70 -29.29 -0.53 1.64
N SER A 71 -30.09 0.45 2.08
CA SER A 71 -30.84 1.31 1.17
C SER A 71 -31.32 2.61 1.83
N GLY A 72 -31.53 3.63 1.00
CA GLY A 72 -32.16 4.91 1.35
C GLY A 72 -31.21 6.11 1.39
N ASP A 73 -31.77 7.31 1.18
CA ASP A 73 -31.05 8.57 1.17
C ASP A 73 -30.93 9.18 2.58
N TYR A 74 -29.76 9.70 2.92
CA TYR A 74 -29.50 10.34 4.21
C TYR A 74 -28.55 11.54 4.11
N ASP A 75 -28.44 12.31 5.20
CA ASP A 75 -27.34 13.22 5.50
C ASP A 75 -26.40 12.50 6.48
N GLY A 76 -25.13 12.30 6.12
CA GLY A 76 -24.15 11.63 6.98
C GLY A 76 -23.67 12.48 8.16
N GLY A 77 -23.96 13.79 8.15
CA GLY A 77 -23.51 14.73 9.17
C GLY A 77 -22.00 15.03 9.08
N THR A 78 -21.34 15.16 10.22
CA THR A 78 -19.90 15.44 10.32
C THR A 78 -19.27 14.45 11.28
N TYR A 79 -18.09 13.94 10.93
CA TYR A 79 -17.34 12.93 11.68
C TYR A 79 -15.84 13.09 11.39
N ILE A 80 -14.98 12.34 12.08
CA ILE A 80 -13.54 12.26 11.79
C ILE A 80 -13.21 10.97 11.04
N GLU A 81 -12.11 11.00 10.27
CA GLU A 81 -11.66 9.87 9.45
C GLU A 81 -11.39 8.59 10.28
N ASP A 82 -10.91 8.74 11.52
CA ASP A 82 -10.72 7.61 12.46
C ASP A 82 -12.03 6.88 12.81
N ALA A 83 -13.18 7.53 12.68
CA ALA A 83 -14.49 6.97 13.04
C ALA A 83 -15.23 6.35 11.84
N LEU A 84 -15.08 6.95 10.67
CA LEU A 84 -15.58 6.47 9.38
C LEU A 84 -14.71 7.10 8.29
N THR A 85 -14.02 6.27 7.51
CA THR A 85 -13.18 6.75 6.41
C THR A 85 -14.01 7.13 5.19
N ASP A 86 -13.45 7.95 4.28
CA ASP A 86 -14.09 8.29 3.00
C ASP A 86 -14.39 7.03 2.16
N ALA A 87 -13.55 5.99 2.25
CA ALA A 87 -13.77 4.70 1.59
C ALA A 87 -14.99 3.96 2.17
N GLU A 88 -15.04 3.80 3.50
CA GLU A 88 -16.18 3.16 4.17
C GLU A 88 -17.49 3.94 3.91
N SER A 89 -17.45 5.27 3.89
CA SER A 89 -18.63 6.08 3.56
C SER A 89 -19.06 5.94 2.10
N ALA A 90 -18.13 5.70 1.17
CA ALA A 90 -18.44 5.44 -0.25
C ALA A 90 -19.00 4.02 -0.46
N GLU A 91 -18.57 3.05 0.34
CA GLU A 91 -19.11 1.69 0.37
C GLU A 91 -20.51 1.58 0.98
N GLY A 92 -21.00 2.65 1.63
CA GLY A 92 -22.33 2.73 2.22
C GLY A 92 -22.39 2.52 3.73
N TYR A 93 -21.25 2.43 4.41
CA TYR A 93 -21.23 2.55 5.88
C TYR A 93 -21.54 3.98 6.30
N ALA A 94 -22.21 4.11 7.44
CA ALA A 94 -22.58 5.38 8.02
C ALA A 94 -22.45 5.34 9.55
N LEU A 95 -22.44 6.53 10.16
CA LEU A 95 -22.53 6.69 11.61
C LEU A 95 -23.95 7.13 12.00
N PRO A 96 -24.86 6.22 12.42
CA PRO A 96 -26.16 6.51 13.02
C PRO A 96 -26.23 7.67 14.01
N CYS A 97 -25.13 8.01 14.70
CA CYS A 97 -25.07 9.15 15.60
C CYS A 97 -24.99 10.52 14.90
N CYS A 98 -24.52 10.58 13.65
CA CYS A 98 -24.49 11.78 12.81
C CYS A 98 -25.56 11.73 11.70
N MET A 99 -25.93 10.51 11.27
CA MET A 99 -26.87 10.21 10.18
C MET A 99 -28.29 10.73 10.45
N LYS A 100 -28.84 11.52 9.53
CA LYS A 100 -30.26 11.93 9.48
C LYS A 100 -30.93 11.44 8.20
N PRO A 101 -32.12 10.82 8.25
CA PRO A 101 -32.80 10.30 7.07
C PRO A 101 -33.34 11.41 6.16
N LYS A 102 -33.29 11.17 4.83
CA LYS A 102 -34.00 11.93 3.79
C LYS A 102 -35.06 11.06 3.08
N SER A 103 -34.92 9.74 3.15
CA SER A 103 -35.95 8.76 2.82
C SER A 103 -36.12 7.74 3.95
N ASP A 104 -37.02 6.77 3.76
CA ASP A 104 -36.98 5.54 4.54
C ASP A 104 -35.63 4.83 4.33
N LEU A 105 -35.08 4.20 5.37
CA LEU A 105 -33.74 3.60 5.39
C LEU A 105 -33.78 2.12 5.81
N VAL A 106 -32.80 1.34 5.36
CA VAL A 106 -32.48 0.01 5.89
C VAL A 106 -31.03 -0.01 6.34
N LEU A 107 -30.79 -0.28 7.63
CA LEU A 107 -29.47 -0.35 8.25
C LEU A 107 -29.19 -1.73 8.83
N GLN A 108 -27.98 -2.24 8.61
CA GLN A 108 -27.46 -3.41 9.31
C GLN A 108 -26.62 -2.97 10.51
N ILE A 109 -26.96 -3.49 11.68
CA ILE A 109 -26.37 -3.13 12.98
C ILE A 109 -25.48 -4.27 13.47
N ALA A 110 -24.21 -3.97 13.77
CA ALA A 110 -23.20 -4.88 14.30
C ALA A 110 -23.43 -5.26 15.77
N ALA A 111 -24.61 -5.79 16.07
CA ALA A 111 -25.02 -6.38 17.34
C ALA A 111 -26.26 -7.27 17.15
N THR A 112 -26.59 -8.10 18.14
CA THR A 112 -27.88 -8.82 18.19
C THR A 112 -29.01 -7.93 18.74
N SER A 113 -30.26 -8.27 18.41
CA SER A 113 -31.43 -7.52 18.90
C SER A 113 -31.66 -7.65 20.41
N ASP A 114 -31.06 -8.66 21.08
CA ASP A 114 -31.08 -8.80 22.54
C ASP A 114 -30.06 -7.86 23.21
N ILE A 115 -28.86 -7.70 22.66
CA ILE A 115 -27.89 -6.70 23.10
C ILE A 115 -28.51 -5.30 23.01
N ALA A 116 -29.20 -5.01 21.91
CA ALA A 116 -29.87 -3.73 21.68
C ALA A 116 -31.03 -3.42 22.65
N LYS A 117 -31.42 -4.34 23.55
CA LYS A 117 -32.37 -4.08 24.64
C LYS A 117 -31.68 -3.68 25.95
N THR A 118 -30.37 -3.89 26.07
CA THR A 118 -29.57 -3.51 27.24
C THR A 118 -29.32 -1.99 27.24
N GLN A 119 -29.19 -1.39 28.44
CA GLN A 119 -28.79 0.00 28.59
C GLN A 119 -27.66 0.07 29.60
N ALA A 120 -26.66 0.92 29.34
CA ALA A 120 -25.66 1.27 30.33
C ALA A 120 -26.36 1.90 31.54
N ALA A 121 -26.19 1.27 32.71
CA ALA A 121 -26.80 1.71 33.95
C ALA A 121 -25.72 1.87 35.02
N THR A 122 -25.99 2.71 36.03
CA THR A 122 -25.10 2.84 37.20
C THR A 122 -25.46 1.75 38.20
N PHE A 123 -24.47 0.93 38.53
CA PHE A 123 -24.55 -0.12 39.54
C PHE A 123 -23.71 0.26 40.75
N THR A 124 -24.28 0.03 41.94
CA THR A 124 -23.56 0.11 43.21
C THR A 124 -23.27 -1.32 43.68
N GLY A 125 -22.01 -1.60 43.99
CA GLY A 125 -21.54 -2.88 44.49
C GLY A 125 -20.67 -2.73 45.73
N LYS A 126 -20.17 -3.86 46.22
CA LYS A 126 -19.18 -3.89 47.30
C LYS A 126 -17.89 -4.50 46.76
N LEU A 127 -16.76 -3.85 47.05
CA LEU A 127 -15.44 -4.43 46.83
C LEU A 127 -15.29 -5.61 47.80
N VAL A 128 -15.35 -6.84 47.30
CA VAL A 128 -15.34 -8.07 48.11
C VAL A 128 -13.99 -8.77 48.12
N ASP A 129 -13.11 -8.43 47.18
CA ASP A 129 -11.72 -8.88 47.16
C ASP A 129 -10.81 -7.86 46.48
N LEU A 130 -9.55 -7.80 46.92
CA LEU A 130 -8.48 -6.98 46.36
C LEU A 130 -7.18 -7.80 46.47
N GLU A 131 -6.85 -8.47 45.38
CA GLU A 131 -5.71 -9.37 45.29
C GLU A 131 -4.57 -8.70 44.52
N ARG A 132 -3.40 -8.56 45.15
CA ARG A 132 -2.22 -8.01 44.48
C ARG A 132 -1.46 -9.14 43.77
N LEU A 133 -1.69 -9.26 42.46
CA LEU A 133 -1.04 -10.26 41.61
C LEU A 133 0.45 -9.96 41.41
N SER A 134 0.84 -8.68 41.37
CA SER A 134 2.23 -8.26 41.31
C SER A 134 2.45 -6.85 41.85
N GLU A 135 3.68 -6.34 41.81
CA GLU A 135 3.97 -4.94 42.15
C GLU A 135 3.23 -3.94 41.25
N SER A 136 2.96 -4.33 39.99
CA SER A 136 2.36 -3.49 38.96
C SER A 136 0.88 -3.75 38.72
N THR A 137 0.30 -4.87 39.19
CA THR A 137 -1.07 -5.27 38.83
C THR A 137 -1.87 -5.84 40.01
N VAL A 138 -3.15 -5.42 40.09
CA VAL A 138 -4.12 -5.86 41.11
C VAL A 138 -5.37 -6.41 40.42
N ARG A 139 -5.91 -7.52 40.93
CA ARG A 139 -7.25 -8.03 40.61
C ARG A 139 -8.21 -7.52 41.68
N ILE A 140 -9.31 -6.89 41.28
CA ILE A 140 -10.40 -6.52 42.19
C ILE A 140 -11.65 -7.34 41.87
N SER A 141 -12.38 -7.73 42.91
CA SER A 141 -13.68 -8.39 42.77
C SER A 141 -14.80 -7.57 43.39
N VAL A 142 -15.94 -7.48 42.69
CA VAL A 142 -17.11 -6.70 43.12
C VAL A 142 -18.38 -7.54 43.03
N ASP A 143 -19.13 -7.59 44.13
CA ASP A 143 -20.47 -8.19 44.15
C ASP A 143 -21.54 -7.07 44.07
N ILE A 144 -22.56 -7.25 43.23
CA ILE A 144 -23.70 -6.32 43.06
C ILE A 144 -25.03 -7.01 43.37
N GLU A 145 -25.94 -6.31 44.06
CA GLU A 145 -27.22 -6.90 44.53
C GLU A 145 -28.15 -7.28 43.36
N ASN A 146 -28.18 -6.46 42.30
CA ASN A 146 -29.01 -6.69 41.10
C ASN A 146 -28.22 -7.29 39.93
N ARG A 147 -27.38 -8.31 40.19
CA ARG A 147 -26.46 -8.90 39.19
C ARG A 147 -27.12 -9.27 37.85
N GLY A 148 -28.35 -9.79 37.87
CA GLY A 148 -29.10 -10.16 36.66
C GLY A 148 -29.60 -8.99 35.81
N ALA A 149 -29.49 -7.74 36.28
CA ALA A 149 -29.78 -6.55 35.49
C ALA A 149 -28.56 -6.04 34.70
N LEU A 150 -27.35 -6.54 35.01
CA LEU A 150 -26.12 -6.25 34.27
C LEU A 150 -25.86 -7.37 33.25
N ALA A 151 -26.46 -7.25 32.07
CA ALA A 151 -26.05 -8.03 30.90
C ALA A 151 -24.89 -7.30 30.20
N PHE A 152 -23.83 -8.02 29.85
CA PHE A 152 -22.66 -7.51 29.12
C PHE A 152 -22.09 -8.61 28.21
N LEU A 153 -21.30 -8.22 27.21
CA LEU A 153 -20.65 -9.13 26.28
C LEU A 153 -19.17 -9.34 26.63
N PRO A 154 -18.62 -10.56 26.45
CA PRO A 154 -17.22 -10.84 26.81
C PRO A 154 -16.25 -9.96 26.03
N GLY A 155 -15.59 -9.04 26.74
CA GLY A 155 -14.73 -7.99 26.18
C GLY A 155 -15.11 -6.57 26.62
N GLN A 156 -16.38 -6.32 26.94
CA GLN A 156 -16.88 -5.00 27.34
C GLN A 156 -16.31 -4.48 28.67
N TYR A 157 -16.48 -3.18 28.91
CA TYR A 157 -15.96 -2.48 30.09
C TYR A 157 -17.01 -1.68 30.88
N VAL A 158 -16.60 -1.20 32.05
CA VAL A 158 -17.37 -0.27 32.88
C VAL A 158 -16.54 0.94 33.29
N ASN A 159 -17.21 2.06 33.50
CA ASN A 159 -16.63 3.29 34.03
C ASN A 159 -16.77 3.31 35.56
N PHE A 160 -15.70 2.95 36.29
CA PHE A 160 -15.66 3.03 37.75
C PHE A 160 -15.49 4.48 38.23
N ALA A 161 -16.38 4.93 39.12
CA ALA A 161 -16.19 6.16 39.88
C ALA A 161 -15.18 5.92 41.01
N VAL A 162 -14.03 6.60 41.00
CA VAL A 162 -12.96 6.42 42.00
C VAL A 162 -13.40 7.06 43.33
N PRO A 163 -13.55 6.29 44.43
CA PRO A 163 -14.07 6.82 45.68
C PRO A 163 -13.22 7.96 46.26
N GLY A 164 -13.88 9.02 46.74
CA GLY A 164 -13.23 10.19 47.33
C GLY A 164 -12.45 11.07 46.34
N THR A 165 -12.83 11.07 45.06
CA THR A 165 -12.27 11.97 44.03
C THR A 165 -13.34 12.88 43.44
N ASP A 166 -12.91 14.00 42.87
CA ASP A 166 -13.75 15.03 42.24
C ASP A 166 -12.97 15.60 41.03
N ASP A 167 -13.63 15.81 39.89
CA ASP A 167 -13.05 16.38 38.67
C ASP A 167 -12.86 17.91 38.72
N GLY A 168 -13.25 18.54 39.83
CA GLY A 168 -13.23 19.99 40.04
C GLY A 168 -14.57 20.67 39.69
N ALA A 169 -15.53 19.93 39.14
CA ALA A 169 -16.88 20.38 38.85
C ALA A 169 -17.94 19.74 39.77
N GLY A 170 -17.54 18.96 40.78
CA GLY A 170 -18.45 18.29 41.71
C GLY A 170 -18.81 16.86 41.30
N LYS A 171 -18.14 16.28 40.31
CA LYS A 171 -18.43 14.94 39.77
C LYS A 171 -17.26 13.99 40.05
N PRO A 172 -17.50 12.72 40.46
CA PRO A 172 -16.42 11.78 40.73
C PRO A 172 -15.62 11.46 39.47
N ILE A 173 -14.29 11.37 39.61
CA ILE A 173 -13.40 11.01 38.51
C ILE A 173 -13.64 9.53 38.15
N THR A 174 -13.88 9.25 36.86
CA THR A 174 -14.12 7.89 36.35
C THR A 174 -12.89 7.28 35.69
N ARG A 175 -12.79 5.95 35.71
CA ARG A 175 -11.79 5.16 34.96
C ARG A 175 -12.42 3.89 34.37
N SER A 176 -12.10 3.60 33.12
CA SER A 176 -12.55 2.41 32.39
C SER A 176 -11.80 1.16 32.84
N TYR A 177 -12.54 0.07 33.08
CA TYR A 177 -11.97 -1.27 33.32
C TYR A 177 -12.83 -2.35 32.66
N SER A 178 -12.21 -3.15 31.79
CA SER A 178 -12.85 -4.27 31.10
C SER A 178 -13.09 -5.46 32.05
N PHE A 179 -14.21 -6.15 31.87
CA PHE A 179 -14.53 -7.34 32.68
C PHE A 179 -13.52 -8.46 32.43
N ALA A 180 -13.12 -9.17 33.49
CA ALA A 180 -12.27 -10.37 33.43
C ALA A 180 -13.03 -11.68 33.75
N ASN A 181 -14.27 -11.58 34.22
CA ASN A 181 -15.18 -12.69 34.52
C ASN A 181 -16.12 -13.01 33.32
N GLY A 182 -16.73 -14.19 33.32
CA GLY A 182 -17.75 -14.57 32.35
C GLY A 182 -19.08 -13.81 32.56
N PRO A 183 -19.93 -13.66 31.52
CA PRO A 183 -21.16 -12.88 31.57
C PRO A 183 -22.23 -13.47 32.51
N HIS A 184 -22.12 -14.77 32.84
CA HIS A 184 -23.02 -15.46 33.76
C HIS A 184 -22.45 -15.58 35.19
N GLU A 185 -21.18 -15.23 35.42
CA GLU A 185 -20.58 -15.29 36.75
C GLU A 185 -21.19 -14.24 37.69
N SER A 186 -21.47 -14.64 38.94
CA SER A 186 -22.14 -13.79 39.93
C SER A 186 -21.26 -12.63 40.42
N ARG A 187 -19.94 -12.85 40.46
CA ARG A 187 -18.91 -11.92 40.92
C ARG A 187 -18.25 -11.26 39.72
N LEU A 188 -18.14 -9.94 39.76
CA LEU A 188 -17.45 -9.17 38.73
C LEU A 188 -15.97 -9.09 39.07
N GLN A 189 -15.10 -9.24 38.08
CA GLN A 189 -13.64 -9.19 38.24
C GLN A 189 -13.03 -8.22 37.23
N PHE A 190 -11.98 -7.51 37.67
CA PHE A 190 -11.25 -6.55 36.84
C PHE A 190 -9.74 -6.62 37.13
N LEU A 191 -8.89 -6.47 36.11
CA LEU A 191 -7.44 -6.32 36.28
C LEU A 191 -7.05 -4.85 36.14
N VAL A 192 -6.33 -4.31 37.12
CA VAL A 192 -5.97 -2.89 37.21
C VAL A 192 -4.46 -2.75 37.27
N LYS A 193 -3.89 -2.05 36.27
CA LYS A 193 -2.48 -1.66 36.28
C LYS A 193 -2.27 -0.50 37.25
N LEU A 194 -1.35 -0.67 38.20
CA LEU A 194 -0.91 0.35 39.12
C LEU A 194 0.07 1.28 38.40
N THR A 195 -0.35 2.53 38.21
CA THR A 195 0.46 3.59 37.61
C THR A 195 0.83 4.61 38.68
N PRO A 196 2.11 4.98 38.86
CA PRO A 196 2.51 6.02 39.81
C PRO A 196 1.73 7.33 39.61
N GLY A 197 1.14 7.86 40.69
CA GLY A 197 0.30 9.07 40.65
C GLY A 197 -1.09 8.89 40.02
N GLY A 198 -1.46 7.70 39.56
CA GLY A 198 -2.80 7.42 39.03
C GLY A 198 -3.86 7.43 40.13
N VAL A 199 -4.97 8.16 39.94
CA VAL A 199 -6.04 8.30 40.97
C VAL A 199 -6.65 6.97 41.43
N MET A 200 -6.95 6.05 40.50
CA MET A 200 -7.43 4.71 40.87
C MET A 200 -6.32 3.87 41.52
N SER A 201 -5.09 3.96 41.00
CA SER A 201 -3.95 3.23 41.57
C SER A 201 -3.71 3.64 43.03
N THR A 202 -3.71 4.95 43.31
CA THR A 202 -3.59 5.54 44.66
C THR A 202 -4.75 5.11 45.57
N TYR A 203 -5.98 5.05 45.06
CA TYR A 203 -7.11 4.49 45.80
C TYR A 203 -6.85 3.03 46.18
N LEU A 204 -6.52 2.17 45.22
CA LEU A 204 -6.28 0.74 45.44
C LEU A 204 -5.02 0.42 46.25
N THR A 205 -4.03 1.32 46.31
CA THR A 205 -2.79 1.10 47.09
C THR A 205 -2.86 1.65 48.50
N GLU A 206 -3.60 2.74 48.76
CA GLU A 206 -3.53 3.48 50.03
C GLU A 206 -4.86 3.58 50.78
N ARG A 207 -6.00 3.40 50.12
CA ARG A 207 -7.32 3.79 50.67
C ARG A 207 -8.40 2.71 50.61
N ALA A 208 -8.42 1.88 49.57
CA ALA A 208 -9.47 0.92 49.31
C ALA A 208 -9.57 -0.14 50.41
N THR A 209 -10.79 -0.41 50.88
CA THR A 209 -11.04 -1.43 51.90
C THR A 209 -12.05 -2.49 51.43
N VAL A 210 -11.78 -3.76 51.73
CA VAL A 210 -12.74 -4.84 51.45
C VAL A 210 -14.00 -4.62 52.31
N GLY A 211 -15.15 -4.61 51.65
CA GLY A 211 -16.46 -4.22 52.20
C GLY A 211 -16.92 -2.81 51.81
N GLU A 212 -16.05 -1.98 51.23
CA GLU A 212 -16.37 -0.63 50.79
C GLU A 212 -17.33 -0.62 49.59
N ALA A 213 -18.22 0.38 49.55
CA ALA A 213 -19.15 0.57 48.46
C ALA A 213 -18.46 1.23 47.26
N VAL A 214 -18.58 0.61 46.09
CA VAL A 214 -18.05 1.10 44.82
C VAL A 214 -19.19 1.32 43.83
N SER A 215 -19.04 2.27 42.92
CA SER A 215 -20.04 2.57 41.88
C SER A 215 -19.38 2.57 40.51
N PHE A 216 -20.06 2.00 39.53
CA PHE A 216 -19.62 2.01 38.14
C PHE A 216 -20.81 2.09 37.19
N THR A 217 -20.58 2.57 35.97
CA THR A 217 -21.60 2.64 34.91
C THR A 217 -21.19 1.77 33.74
N GLY A 218 -22.13 1.01 33.17
CA GLY A 218 -21.91 0.19 31.98
C GLY A 218 -23.00 -0.86 31.74
N PRO A 219 -22.79 -1.81 30.81
CA PRO A 219 -21.55 -1.99 30.05
C PRO A 219 -21.32 -0.91 28.98
N HIS A 220 -20.08 -0.85 28.49
CA HIS A 220 -19.62 0.01 27.41
C HIS A 220 -18.64 -0.77 26.50
N GLY A 221 -18.36 -0.24 25.31
CA GLY A 221 -17.40 -0.79 24.34
C GLY A 221 -18.00 -1.74 23.30
N SER A 222 -17.42 -1.75 22.11
CA SER A 222 -17.73 -2.66 21.00
C SER A 222 -16.71 -3.79 20.82
N PHE A 223 -15.60 -3.75 21.56
CA PHE A 223 -14.67 -4.88 21.66
C PHE A 223 -15.34 -6.02 22.43
N PHE A 224 -15.90 -6.99 21.71
CA PHE A 224 -16.49 -8.20 22.29
C PHE A 224 -16.41 -9.39 21.34
N LEU A 225 -16.31 -10.60 21.91
CA LEU A 225 -16.27 -11.86 21.16
C LEU A 225 -17.53 -12.01 20.28
N ARG A 226 -17.35 -11.97 18.96
CA ARG A 226 -18.43 -12.20 17.98
C ARG A 226 -18.80 -13.68 17.90
N GLU A 227 -20.10 -13.97 17.76
CA GLU A 227 -20.62 -15.33 17.57
C GLU A 227 -20.23 -15.86 16.19
N SER A 228 -19.36 -16.87 16.16
CA SER A 228 -18.83 -17.47 14.93
C SER A 228 -18.19 -18.82 15.25
N SER A 229 -18.11 -19.71 14.27
CA SER A 229 -17.37 -20.97 14.34
C SER A 229 -15.89 -20.85 13.93
N ARG A 230 -15.47 -19.70 13.37
CA ARG A 230 -14.11 -19.49 12.85
C ARG A 230 -13.02 -19.52 13.95
N PRO A 231 -11.78 -19.90 13.61
CA PRO A 231 -10.62 -19.74 14.49
C PRO A 231 -10.47 -18.31 15.06
N VAL A 232 -9.84 -18.18 16.22
CA VAL A 232 -9.50 -16.89 16.84
C VAL A 232 -8.02 -16.77 17.20
N LEU A 233 -7.46 -15.58 16.94
CA LEU A 233 -6.16 -15.15 17.44
C LEU A 233 -6.40 -14.05 18.49
N LEU A 234 -6.03 -14.35 19.73
CA LEU A 234 -6.24 -13.49 20.89
C LEU A 234 -4.88 -12.87 21.27
N LEU A 235 -4.80 -11.55 21.34
CA LEU A 235 -3.56 -10.81 21.58
C LEU A 235 -3.77 -9.86 22.77
N ALA A 236 -2.96 -10.02 23.82
CA ALA A 236 -3.11 -9.28 25.07
C ALA A 236 -1.83 -8.54 25.45
N GLY A 237 -1.95 -7.25 25.81
CA GLY A 237 -0.86 -6.41 26.31
C GLY A 237 -1.05 -6.00 27.77
N GLY A 238 -0.25 -6.55 28.69
CA GLY A 238 -0.32 -6.21 30.12
C GLY A 238 -1.70 -6.52 30.74
N THR A 239 -2.45 -5.49 31.18
CA THR A 239 -3.82 -5.69 31.69
C THR A 239 -4.88 -5.82 30.60
N GLY A 240 -4.51 -5.68 29.31
CA GLY A 240 -5.37 -6.07 28.18
C GLY A 240 -5.70 -7.57 28.13
N LEU A 241 -5.11 -8.36 29.04
CA LEU A 241 -5.54 -9.73 29.33
C LEU A 241 -6.97 -9.80 29.93
N ALA A 242 -7.45 -8.76 30.62
CA ALA A 242 -8.78 -8.78 31.26
C ALA A 242 -9.93 -9.15 30.30
N PRO A 243 -10.19 -8.40 29.21
CA PRO A 243 -11.28 -8.74 28.29
C PRO A 243 -11.08 -10.12 27.66
N ILE A 244 -9.83 -10.51 27.36
CA ILE A 244 -9.49 -11.81 26.80
C ILE A 244 -9.84 -12.96 27.77
N LEU A 245 -9.63 -12.81 29.08
CA LEU A 245 -10.08 -13.80 30.08
C LEU A 245 -11.61 -13.93 30.09
N SER A 246 -12.34 -12.83 29.93
CA SER A 246 -13.81 -12.88 29.79
C SER A 246 -14.22 -13.66 28.53
N MET A 247 -13.53 -13.46 27.40
CA MET A 247 -13.75 -14.21 26.16
C MET A 247 -13.45 -15.71 26.32
N LEU A 248 -12.33 -16.09 26.95
CA LEU A 248 -11.99 -17.48 27.23
C LEU A 248 -13.03 -18.17 28.12
N ARG A 249 -13.55 -17.45 29.13
CA ARG A 249 -14.66 -17.93 29.98
C ARG A 249 -15.92 -18.22 29.17
N LYS A 250 -16.32 -17.34 28.25
CA LYS A 250 -17.46 -17.60 27.36
C LYS A 250 -17.23 -18.80 26.43
N LEU A 251 -16.04 -18.93 25.84
CA LEU A 251 -15.69 -20.09 25.00
C LEU A 251 -15.76 -21.41 25.78
N HIS A 252 -15.41 -21.39 27.08
CA HIS A 252 -15.53 -22.54 27.96
C HIS A 252 -16.99 -22.82 28.37
N ASP A 253 -17.74 -21.81 28.80
CA ASP A 253 -19.16 -21.93 29.17
C ASP A 253 -20.04 -22.45 28.01
N ASP A 254 -19.64 -22.20 26.76
CA ASP A 254 -20.34 -22.60 25.53
C ASP A 254 -19.93 -24.00 24.99
N ASP A 255 -19.01 -24.72 25.64
CA ASP A 255 -18.36 -25.93 25.09
C ASP A 255 -17.78 -25.71 23.66
N SER A 256 -17.17 -24.53 23.43
CA SER A 256 -16.88 -24.05 22.08
C SER A 256 -15.86 -24.91 21.31
N PRO A 257 -16.17 -25.37 20.09
CA PRO A 257 -15.24 -26.16 19.26
C PRO A 257 -14.20 -25.30 18.51
N ARG A 258 -14.19 -23.97 18.73
CA ARG A 258 -13.31 -23.04 18.02
C ARG A 258 -11.84 -23.33 18.35
N LYS A 259 -10.97 -23.27 17.34
CA LYS A 259 -9.52 -23.18 17.57
C LYS A 259 -9.19 -21.77 18.05
N ALA A 260 -8.39 -21.68 19.11
CA ALA A 260 -7.95 -20.43 19.70
C ALA A 260 -6.44 -20.44 19.93
N HIS A 261 -5.77 -19.34 19.62
CA HIS A 261 -4.38 -19.12 20.02
C HIS A 261 -4.26 -17.79 20.75
N LEU A 262 -3.68 -17.80 21.96
CA LEU A 262 -3.44 -16.60 22.77
C LEU A 262 -1.96 -16.25 22.80
N ILE A 263 -1.61 -15.01 22.46
CA ILE A 263 -0.26 -14.45 22.69
C ILE A 263 -0.34 -13.34 23.73
N TYR A 264 0.30 -13.55 24.88
CA TYR A 264 0.31 -12.59 25.98
C TYR A 264 1.66 -11.84 26.09
N GLY A 265 1.66 -10.55 25.77
CA GLY A 265 2.84 -9.69 25.84
C GLY A 265 2.86 -8.79 27.06
N VAL A 266 4.00 -8.72 27.75
CA VAL A 266 4.20 -7.80 28.89
C VAL A 266 5.59 -7.15 28.89
N SER A 267 5.81 -6.15 29.73
CA SER A 267 7.08 -5.40 29.77
C SER A 267 8.15 -6.10 30.61
N THR A 268 7.80 -6.62 31.78
CA THR A 268 8.72 -7.26 32.74
C THR A 268 8.17 -8.59 33.26
N ASP A 269 9.03 -9.44 33.84
CA ASP A 269 8.61 -10.73 34.40
C ASP A 269 7.53 -10.58 35.49
N THR A 270 7.54 -9.48 36.24
CA THR A 270 6.52 -9.18 37.27
C THR A 270 5.20 -8.67 36.69
N ASP A 271 5.12 -8.39 35.40
CA ASP A 271 3.86 -8.06 34.72
C ASP A 271 3.12 -9.32 34.22
N LEU A 272 3.76 -10.50 34.20
CA LEU A 272 3.11 -11.78 33.86
C LEU A 272 2.18 -12.21 35.01
N VAL A 273 0.89 -11.89 34.89
CA VAL A 273 -0.13 -12.19 35.90
C VAL A 273 -1.25 -13.07 35.35
N ALA A 274 -2.04 -13.67 36.25
CA ALA A 274 -3.17 -14.54 35.92
C ALA A 274 -2.82 -15.75 35.02
N LEU A 275 -1.57 -16.21 35.05
CA LEU A 275 -1.14 -17.40 34.30
C LEU A 275 -1.93 -18.65 34.70
N ASP A 276 -2.30 -18.80 35.99
CA ASP A 276 -3.14 -19.90 36.48
C ASP A 276 -4.52 -19.96 35.80
N ASP A 277 -5.12 -18.79 35.46
CA ASP A 277 -6.38 -18.73 34.71
C ASP A 277 -6.16 -19.22 33.27
N ILE A 278 -5.08 -18.77 32.62
CA ILE A 278 -4.74 -19.17 31.24
C ILE A 278 -4.43 -20.67 31.18
N GLU A 279 -3.65 -21.19 32.12
CA GLU A 279 -3.36 -22.62 32.23
C GLU A 279 -4.59 -23.47 32.56
N TYR A 280 -5.56 -22.93 33.30
CA TYR A 280 -6.86 -23.58 33.48
C TYR A 280 -7.59 -23.70 32.13
N PHE A 281 -7.80 -22.60 31.41
CA PHE A 281 -8.47 -22.65 30.12
C PHE A 281 -7.72 -23.48 29.08
N ALA A 282 -6.38 -23.48 29.08
CA ALA A 282 -5.58 -24.31 28.16
C ALA A 282 -5.69 -25.82 28.43
N ARG A 283 -6.16 -26.24 29.62
CA ARG A 283 -6.51 -27.64 29.92
C ARG A 283 -7.96 -27.96 29.58
N GLU A 284 -8.88 -27.05 29.86
CA GLU A 284 -10.32 -27.28 29.73
C GLU A 284 -10.89 -26.97 28.33
N LEU A 285 -10.19 -26.19 27.50
CA LEU A 285 -10.52 -25.92 26.10
C LEU A 285 -9.55 -26.69 25.18
N PRO A 286 -9.94 -27.84 24.59
CA PRO A 286 -9.06 -28.63 23.71
C PRO A 286 -8.58 -27.89 22.45
N GLY A 287 -9.29 -26.83 22.05
CA GLY A 287 -8.94 -25.96 20.93
C GLY A 287 -8.00 -24.80 21.28
N LEU A 288 -7.68 -24.57 22.57
CA LEU A 288 -6.86 -23.44 23.01
C LEU A 288 -5.37 -23.81 23.09
N THR A 289 -4.54 -22.96 22.49
CA THR A 289 -3.09 -22.94 22.68
C THR A 289 -2.66 -21.53 23.10
N TRP A 290 -1.51 -21.39 23.77
CA TRP A 290 -1.03 -20.06 24.16
C TRP A 290 0.49 -20.00 24.25
N ASP A 291 1.00 -18.78 24.04
CA ASP A 291 2.38 -18.36 24.25
C ASP A 291 2.38 -17.02 25.03
N HIS A 292 3.51 -16.65 25.64
CA HIS A 292 3.72 -15.32 26.19
C HIS A 292 5.11 -14.79 25.80
N CYS A 293 5.30 -13.47 25.85
CA CYS A 293 6.61 -12.82 25.71
C CYS A 293 6.80 -11.65 26.69
N VAL A 294 8.07 -11.39 27.02
CA VAL A 294 8.48 -10.26 27.87
C VAL A 294 9.45 -9.37 27.10
N SER A 295 9.22 -8.06 27.08
CA SER A 295 10.03 -7.14 26.27
C SER A 295 11.34 -6.69 26.93
N ASP A 296 11.50 -6.82 28.25
CA ASP A 296 12.79 -6.60 28.94
C ASP A 296 13.84 -7.65 28.49
N PRO A 297 14.97 -7.24 27.90
CA PRO A 297 16.03 -8.19 27.51
C PRO A 297 16.62 -8.98 28.68
N ASN A 298 16.51 -8.47 29.92
CA ASN A 298 16.97 -9.13 31.14
C ASN A 298 16.00 -10.18 31.69
N SER A 299 14.80 -10.30 31.09
CA SER A 299 13.77 -11.28 31.44
C SER A 299 14.30 -12.72 31.53
N SER A 300 13.67 -13.53 32.39
CA SER A 300 13.87 -14.98 32.46
C SER A 300 12.94 -15.79 31.54
N ALA A 301 11.98 -15.14 30.88
CA ALA A 301 10.97 -15.79 30.03
C ALA A 301 11.58 -16.43 28.77
N THR A 302 10.96 -17.53 28.32
CA THR A 302 11.35 -18.31 27.14
C THR A 302 11.36 -17.47 25.86
N ASN A 303 10.31 -16.68 25.65
CA ASN A 303 10.20 -15.78 24.50
C ASN A 303 10.45 -14.34 24.97
N LYS A 304 11.41 -13.67 24.33
CA LYS A 304 11.73 -12.26 24.59
C LYS A 304 11.30 -11.39 23.41
N GLY A 305 10.90 -10.15 23.69
CA GLY A 305 10.45 -9.20 22.67
C GLY A 305 8.96 -8.89 22.76
N TYR A 306 8.30 -8.84 21.60
CA TYR A 306 6.93 -8.33 21.44
C TYR A 306 6.03 -9.38 20.77
N VAL A 307 4.72 -9.29 20.96
CA VAL A 307 3.76 -10.35 20.54
C VAL A 307 3.87 -10.72 19.05
N MET A 308 4.24 -9.77 18.19
CA MET A 308 4.39 -9.98 16.75
C MET A 308 5.39 -11.09 16.41
N SER A 309 6.49 -11.23 17.17
CA SER A 309 7.49 -12.29 16.92
C SER A 309 7.00 -13.71 17.26
N LEU A 310 5.79 -13.85 17.78
CA LEU A 310 5.14 -15.12 18.10
C LEU A 310 3.90 -15.37 17.23
N ILE A 311 3.49 -14.41 16.41
CA ILE A 311 2.51 -14.66 15.35
C ILE A 311 3.21 -15.53 14.29
N ARG A 312 2.53 -16.61 13.89
CA ARG A 312 3.02 -17.60 12.91
C ARG A 312 1.89 -17.88 11.94
N ASP A 313 2.22 -18.28 10.71
CA ASP A 313 1.25 -18.53 9.63
C ASP A 313 0.10 -19.46 10.07
N GLN A 314 0.42 -20.51 10.83
CA GLN A 314 -0.53 -21.45 11.43
C GLN A 314 -1.56 -20.82 12.40
N HIS A 315 -1.30 -19.63 12.93
CA HIS A 315 -2.22 -18.87 13.78
C HIS A 315 -3.14 -17.95 12.96
N LEU A 316 -2.78 -17.69 11.69
CA LEU A 316 -3.48 -16.78 10.79
C LEU A 316 -4.43 -17.48 9.81
N TYR A 317 -4.32 -18.81 9.67
CA TYR A 317 -5.25 -19.66 8.90
C TYR A 317 -5.50 -19.16 7.46
N ASP A 318 -4.46 -18.66 6.81
CA ASP A 318 -4.50 -18.06 5.46
C ASP A 318 -5.60 -16.97 5.30
N GLY A 319 -5.93 -16.27 6.40
CA GLY A 319 -6.96 -15.23 6.48
C GLY A 319 -8.26 -15.66 7.19
N ASP A 320 -8.58 -16.96 7.28
CA ASP A 320 -9.80 -17.46 7.95
C ASP A 320 -9.64 -17.49 9.50
N VAL A 321 -9.34 -16.32 10.07
CA VAL A 321 -9.20 -16.08 11.51
C VAL A 321 -9.89 -14.77 11.89
N ALA A 322 -10.42 -14.69 13.11
CA ALA A 322 -10.81 -13.42 13.72
C ALA A 322 -9.77 -13.02 14.77
N VAL A 323 -9.20 -11.82 14.64
CA VAL A 323 -8.16 -11.29 15.53
C VAL A 323 -8.79 -10.38 16.58
N TYR A 324 -8.46 -10.59 17.85
CA TYR A 324 -8.90 -9.77 18.99
C TYR A 324 -7.69 -9.26 19.75
N LEU A 325 -7.49 -7.95 19.78
CA LEU A 325 -6.27 -7.31 20.27
C LEU A 325 -6.56 -6.24 21.33
N CYS A 326 -6.22 -6.50 22.60
CA CYS A 326 -6.36 -5.50 23.67
C CYS A 326 -5.01 -5.18 24.31
N GLY A 327 -4.66 -3.89 24.38
CA GLY A 327 -3.36 -3.48 24.92
C GLY A 327 -3.10 -1.97 24.87
N PRO A 328 -1.86 -1.53 25.17
CA PRO A 328 -1.48 -0.13 25.05
C PRO A 328 -1.42 0.31 23.57
N PRO A 329 -1.75 1.57 23.22
CA PRO A 329 -1.85 2.02 21.83
C PRO A 329 -0.65 1.67 20.93
N PRO A 330 0.63 1.80 21.36
CA PRO A 330 1.77 1.43 20.51
C PRO A 330 1.83 -0.05 20.12
N MET A 331 1.32 -0.95 20.98
CA MET A 331 1.20 -2.37 20.66
C MET A 331 0.09 -2.61 19.64
N VAL A 332 -1.02 -1.89 19.75
CA VAL A 332 -2.15 -2.01 18.81
C VAL A 332 -1.70 -1.65 17.40
N GLU A 333 -1.04 -0.49 17.23
CA GLU A 333 -0.50 -0.07 15.93
C GLU A 333 0.59 -1.02 15.40
N SER A 334 1.50 -1.50 16.26
CA SER A 334 2.59 -2.39 15.82
C SER A 334 2.08 -3.74 15.30
N VAL A 335 1.05 -4.31 15.93
CA VAL A 335 0.42 -5.54 15.46
C VAL A 335 -0.37 -5.31 14.17
N ARG A 336 -1.06 -4.17 14.07
CA ARG A 336 -1.82 -3.79 12.88
C ARG A 336 -0.93 -3.67 11.65
N SER A 337 0.19 -2.94 11.77
CA SER A 337 1.23 -2.86 10.74
C SER A 337 1.74 -4.25 10.37
N HIS A 338 2.06 -5.08 11.37
CA HIS A 338 2.62 -6.42 11.14
C HIS A 338 1.70 -7.38 10.37
N ILE A 339 0.39 -7.39 10.64
CA ILE A 339 -0.57 -8.22 9.90
C ILE A 339 -0.78 -7.69 8.47
N SER A 340 -0.82 -6.36 8.30
CA SER A 340 -0.90 -5.71 6.99
C SER A 340 0.35 -6.02 6.13
N GLU A 341 1.55 -5.90 6.70
CA GLU A 341 2.84 -6.25 6.07
C GLU A 341 2.92 -7.72 5.65
N ALA A 342 2.31 -8.63 6.42
CA ALA A 342 2.20 -10.04 6.05
C ALA A 342 1.29 -10.29 4.82
N GLY A 343 0.47 -9.31 4.44
CA GLY A 343 -0.48 -9.41 3.34
C GLY A 343 -1.60 -10.41 3.59
N ILE A 344 -1.98 -10.60 4.86
CA ILE A 344 -3.07 -11.49 5.27
C ILE A 344 -4.21 -10.63 5.82
N GLU A 345 -5.37 -10.71 5.18
CA GLU A 345 -6.59 -10.05 5.65
C GLU A 345 -7.39 -11.02 6.53
N PRO A 346 -7.44 -10.81 7.86
CA PRO A 346 -8.24 -11.64 8.74
C PRO A 346 -9.74 -11.36 8.52
N THR A 347 -10.59 -12.39 8.66
CA THR A 347 -12.06 -12.25 8.58
C THR A 347 -12.69 -11.28 9.61
N GLY A 348 -11.91 -10.73 10.53
CA GLY A 348 -12.26 -9.59 11.37
C GLY A 348 -11.06 -9.18 12.23
N PHE A 349 -10.83 -7.88 12.38
CA PHE A 349 -9.77 -7.34 13.24
C PHE A 349 -10.37 -6.37 14.26
N TYR A 350 -10.53 -6.85 15.49
CA TYR A 350 -11.15 -6.11 16.59
C TYR A 350 -10.07 -5.68 17.59
N TYR A 351 -10.08 -4.42 18.04
CA TYR A 351 -9.08 -3.95 19.00
C TYR A 351 -9.60 -3.01 20.10
N GLU A 352 -8.84 -2.94 21.19
CA GLU A 352 -9.11 -2.08 22.34
C GLU A 352 -7.82 -1.41 22.85
N LYS A 353 -7.78 -0.07 22.89
CA LYS A 353 -6.58 0.73 23.20
C LYS A 353 -6.61 1.31 24.62
N PHE A 354 -5.85 0.74 25.55
CA PHE A 354 -5.73 1.24 26.92
C PHE A 354 -4.80 2.46 27.02
N ALA A 355 -5.36 3.65 26.76
CA ALA A 355 -4.66 4.93 26.93
C ALA A 355 -4.47 5.32 28.40
N LEU A 356 -3.30 5.89 28.73
CA LEU A 356 -3.07 6.49 30.04
C LEU A 356 -3.68 7.90 30.06
N ALA A 357 -4.71 8.11 30.89
CA ALA A 357 -5.34 9.41 31.08
C ALA A 357 -4.32 10.45 31.60
N GLY A 358 -3.86 11.33 30.70
CA GLY A 358 -2.81 12.31 30.98
C GLY A 358 -3.21 13.35 32.03
N ALA A 359 -2.22 13.81 32.81
CA ALA A 359 -2.41 14.93 33.72
C ALA A 359 -2.63 16.23 32.91
N ALA A 360 -3.68 16.98 33.24
CA ALA A 360 -3.93 18.28 32.62
C ALA A 360 -2.75 19.23 32.86
N ALA A 361 -2.08 19.64 31.79
CA ALA A 361 -0.95 20.56 31.89
C ALA A 361 -1.40 21.90 32.46
N ALA A 362 -0.92 22.25 33.65
CA ALA A 362 -1.26 23.50 34.31
C ALA A 362 -0.80 24.69 33.46
N LYS A 363 -1.75 25.56 33.08
CA LYS A 363 -1.48 26.84 32.41
C LYS A 363 -0.69 27.74 33.35
N THR A 364 0.63 27.66 33.28
CA THR A 364 1.53 28.54 34.01
C THR A 364 1.64 29.84 33.24
N THR A 365 1.01 30.90 33.74
CA THR A 365 1.05 32.24 33.17
C THR A 365 2.38 32.93 33.50
N THR A 366 3.23 33.13 32.50
CA THR A 366 4.35 34.08 32.56
C THR A 366 4.25 35.09 31.42
N SER A 367 4.03 36.34 31.80
CA SER A 367 3.84 37.48 30.91
C SER A 367 5.13 37.92 30.23
N SER A 368 5.05 38.25 28.94
CA SER A 368 6.02 39.14 28.28
C SER A 368 5.33 40.48 27.99
N PRO A 369 5.94 41.64 28.28
CA PRO A 369 5.26 42.93 28.23
C PRO A 369 5.09 43.50 26.81
N ALA A 370 4.03 44.29 26.62
CA ALA A 370 3.70 44.94 25.37
C ALA A 370 4.34 46.34 25.22
N ALA A 371 4.52 46.76 23.96
CA ALA A 371 4.56 48.16 23.50
C ALA A 371 4.07 48.13 22.04
N GLU A 372 2.80 48.40 21.78
CA GLU A 372 2.24 49.74 21.50
C GLU A 372 2.88 50.46 20.32
N ALA A 373 2.06 50.69 19.28
CA ALA A 373 2.38 51.48 18.11
C ALA A 373 1.77 52.89 18.24
N THR A 374 2.46 53.92 17.74
CA THR A 374 1.87 55.26 17.53
C THR A 374 2.37 55.90 16.24
N ASP A 375 1.40 56.18 15.37
CA ASP A 375 1.26 57.28 14.40
C ASP A 375 2.36 57.75 13.42
N ALA A 376 1.86 58.22 12.28
CA ALA A 376 2.57 58.72 11.09
C ALA A 376 2.73 60.28 11.17
N PRO A 377 2.92 61.12 10.10
CA PRO A 377 2.80 60.88 8.64
C PRO A 377 3.78 61.65 7.69
N MET A 378 3.45 61.65 6.38
CA MET A 378 3.81 62.62 5.31
C MET A 378 5.23 62.55 4.67
N SER A 379 5.44 62.80 3.36
CA SER A 379 4.55 63.04 2.20
C SER A 379 5.34 63.07 0.87
N THR A 380 4.78 62.54 -0.25
CA THR A 380 4.91 62.97 -1.70
C THR A 380 6.31 63.27 -2.33
N ALA A 381 6.62 63.04 -3.62
CA ALA A 381 5.81 62.84 -4.83
C ALA A 381 6.54 62.05 -5.95
N ALA A 382 5.73 61.65 -6.93
CA ALA A 382 5.98 60.97 -8.21
C ALA A 382 6.98 61.59 -9.22
N GLY A 383 7.41 60.79 -10.22
CA GLY A 383 7.94 61.29 -11.50
C GLY A 383 8.75 60.30 -12.37
N ASN A 384 8.11 59.64 -13.34
CA ASN A 384 8.72 59.04 -14.56
C ASN A 384 8.54 60.04 -15.75
N PRO A 385 9.13 59.88 -16.97
CA PRO A 385 9.92 58.77 -17.54
C PRO A 385 11.22 59.19 -18.34
N GLU A 386 11.80 58.23 -19.08
CA GLU A 386 12.85 58.26 -20.15
C GLU A 386 12.57 59.23 -21.37
N PRO A 387 13.43 59.39 -22.44
CA PRO A 387 14.59 58.58 -22.92
C PRO A 387 15.83 59.31 -23.58
N ALA A 388 16.83 58.51 -24.04
CA ALA A 388 17.50 58.55 -25.37
C ALA A 388 18.98 59.06 -25.63
N VAL A 389 19.77 58.18 -26.32
CA VAL A 389 20.89 58.29 -27.32
C VAL A 389 22.34 58.83 -27.08
N ALA A 390 23.31 58.04 -27.62
CA ALA A 390 24.44 58.36 -28.55
C ALA A 390 25.94 58.60 -28.14
N GLU A 391 26.80 57.65 -28.60
CA GLU A 391 28.08 57.75 -29.38
C GLU A 391 29.39 58.47 -28.92
N SER A 392 30.51 57.71 -28.97
CA SER A 392 31.80 57.93 -29.72
C SER A 392 32.87 56.92 -29.22
N VAL A 393 33.62 56.09 -29.98
CA VAL A 393 34.48 56.14 -31.20
C VAL A 393 36.01 56.12 -30.89
N VAL A 394 36.74 55.26 -31.62
CA VAL A 394 38.15 54.78 -31.49
C VAL A 394 39.21 55.77 -32.09
N PRO A 395 40.56 55.59 -32.03
CA PRO A 395 41.41 54.59 -32.77
C PRO A 395 42.73 54.17 -32.03
N GLU A 396 43.86 53.78 -32.67
CA GLU A 396 44.19 52.50 -33.37
C GLU A 396 45.72 52.39 -33.70
N SER A 397 46.38 51.22 -33.56
CA SER A 397 47.72 50.88 -34.16
C SER A 397 48.02 49.35 -34.04
N VAL A 398 48.24 48.49 -35.06
CA VAL A 398 49.09 48.45 -36.30
C VAL A 398 50.40 47.63 -36.14
N VAL A 399 50.67 46.77 -37.15
CA VAL A 399 51.63 45.62 -37.23
C VAL A 399 52.99 46.03 -37.87
N PRO A 400 54.02 45.15 -38.07
CA PRO A 400 54.15 44.35 -39.33
C PRO A 400 54.94 43.00 -39.30
N GLU A 401 55.12 42.37 -40.48
CA GLU A 401 55.56 40.99 -40.81
C GLU A 401 57.09 40.77 -41.10
N SER A 402 57.51 39.53 -41.41
CA SER A 402 58.65 39.20 -42.33
C SER A 402 58.58 37.77 -42.93
N VAL A 403 59.28 37.48 -44.06
CA VAL A 403 59.03 36.32 -44.98
C VAL A 403 60.34 35.79 -45.68
N VAL A 404 60.21 34.85 -46.65
CA VAL A 404 61.06 34.42 -47.81
C VAL A 404 62.00 33.15 -47.69
N PRO A 405 62.51 32.47 -48.78
CA PRO A 405 62.12 31.05 -49.07
C PRO A 405 63.22 30.05 -49.60
N GLY A 406 62.82 28.82 -50.03
CA GLY A 406 63.47 27.95 -51.07
C GLY A 406 64.19 26.65 -50.59
N SER A 407 64.42 25.56 -51.36
CA SER A 407 64.04 25.15 -52.75
C SER A 407 64.55 23.71 -53.17
N VAL A 408 63.90 23.06 -54.18
CA VAL A 408 64.37 21.99 -55.15
C VAL A 408 64.36 20.46 -54.84
N VAL A 409 63.37 19.76 -55.44
CA VAL A 409 63.33 18.54 -56.35
C VAL A 409 64.49 17.51 -56.45
N THR A 410 64.16 16.19 -56.39
CA THR A 410 64.51 15.12 -57.39
C THR A 410 63.67 13.83 -57.22
N GLU A 411 63.39 13.10 -58.32
CA GLU A 411 62.58 11.86 -58.39
C GLU A 411 63.39 10.56 -58.21
N SER A 412 62.73 9.47 -57.75
CA SER A 412 62.77 8.10 -58.34
C SER A 412 62.66 6.96 -57.31
N ALA A 413 61.54 6.23 -57.30
CA ALA A 413 61.47 4.74 -57.32
C ALA A 413 60.03 4.23 -57.11
N THR A 414 59.57 3.32 -57.96
CA THR A 414 58.34 2.54 -57.76
C THR A 414 58.68 1.07 -57.53
N THR A 415 58.49 0.57 -56.30
CA THR A 415 58.06 -0.81 -56.03
C THR A 415 57.57 -0.95 -54.58
N VAL A 416 56.25 -1.15 -54.43
CA VAL A 416 55.55 -1.88 -53.35
C VAL A 416 56.14 -1.78 -51.95
N ASP A 417 55.53 -0.95 -51.10
CA ASP A 417 55.57 -1.13 -49.65
C ASP A 417 54.17 -0.96 -49.03
N VAL A 418 54.00 -1.50 -47.83
CA VAL A 418 52.72 -1.49 -47.09
C VAL A 418 52.43 -0.08 -46.59
N ASP A 419 51.21 0.42 -46.79
CA ASP A 419 50.79 1.73 -46.28
C ASP A 419 50.68 1.65 -44.74
N THR A 420 51.78 1.98 -44.07
CA THR A 420 51.79 2.34 -42.66
C THR A 420 51.20 3.74 -42.54
N ASP A 421 50.01 3.87 -41.95
CA ASP A 421 49.48 5.18 -41.54
C ASP A 421 50.57 5.92 -40.74
N GLU A 422 51.04 7.06 -41.25
CA GLU A 422 51.93 7.93 -40.50
C GLU A 422 51.21 8.38 -39.23
N LEU A 423 51.76 7.97 -38.08
CA LEU A 423 51.27 8.37 -36.77
C LEU A 423 51.32 9.89 -36.68
N ILE A 424 50.15 10.54 -36.75
CA ILE A 424 50.02 11.99 -36.62
C ILE A 424 50.44 12.38 -35.20
N THR A 425 51.70 12.77 -35.04
CA THR A 425 52.23 13.25 -33.76
C THR A 425 51.75 14.68 -33.51
N ALA A 426 50.52 14.83 -33.02
CA ALA A 426 50.02 16.09 -32.48
C ALA A 426 50.78 16.41 -31.16
N PRO A 427 51.63 17.46 -31.12
CA PRO A 427 52.38 17.80 -29.90
C PRO A 427 51.44 18.19 -28.75
N ASP A 428 50.31 18.78 -29.11
CA ASP A 428 49.33 19.39 -28.21
C ASP A 428 48.46 18.35 -27.48
N ALA A 429 48.42 17.10 -27.97
CA ALA A 429 47.66 15.99 -27.39
C ALA A 429 48.22 15.49 -26.03
N ARG A 430 49.22 16.19 -25.47
CA ARG A 430 49.87 15.88 -24.20
C ARG A 430 49.59 16.88 -23.09
N ALA A 431 48.67 17.82 -23.31
CA ALA A 431 48.23 18.78 -22.30
C ALA A 431 46.71 18.80 -22.15
N ILE A 432 46.24 18.96 -20.91
CA ILE A 432 44.83 19.21 -20.58
C ILE A 432 44.78 20.58 -19.91
N ALA A 433 43.89 21.46 -20.39
CA ALA A 433 43.75 22.84 -19.90
C ALA A 433 45.07 23.65 -19.82
N GLY A 434 46.03 23.38 -20.72
CA GLY A 434 47.34 24.04 -20.76
C GLY A 434 48.41 23.48 -19.81
N GLN A 435 48.08 22.48 -18.99
CA GLN A 435 49.07 21.71 -18.22
C GLN A 435 49.49 20.45 -18.99
N VAL A 436 50.80 20.30 -19.23
CA VAL A 436 51.38 19.10 -19.86
C VAL A 436 51.32 17.93 -18.88
N THR A 437 50.53 16.91 -19.20
CA THR A 437 50.34 15.70 -18.38
C THR A 437 51.29 14.58 -18.75
N LEU A 438 51.82 14.56 -19.98
CA LEU A 438 52.78 13.56 -20.46
C LEU A 438 53.99 14.25 -21.14
N PRO A 439 55.09 14.55 -20.44
CA PRO A 439 56.27 15.13 -21.06
C PRO A 439 56.85 14.19 -22.15
N SER A 440 57.47 14.77 -23.17
CA SER A 440 58.18 13.99 -24.20
C SER A 440 59.43 13.35 -23.62
N ALA A 441 59.52 12.03 -23.73
CA ALA A 441 60.75 11.27 -23.49
C ALA A 441 61.06 10.44 -24.74
N GLU A 442 62.33 10.38 -25.12
CA GLU A 442 62.79 9.37 -26.07
C GLU A 442 62.84 8.02 -25.33
N ILE A 443 62.23 6.99 -25.91
CA ILE A 443 62.20 5.64 -25.35
C ILE A 443 63.05 4.76 -26.28
N ASP A 444 64.13 4.20 -25.73
CA ASP A 444 64.94 3.22 -26.47
C ASP A 444 64.08 1.98 -26.82
N PRO A 445 64.22 1.41 -28.03
CA PRO A 445 63.43 0.25 -28.43
C PRO A 445 63.68 -0.95 -27.51
N LEU A 446 62.61 -1.41 -26.84
CA LEU A 446 62.62 -2.54 -25.93
C LEU A 446 63.20 -3.80 -26.60
N GLY A 447 64.40 -4.19 -26.18
CA GLY A 447 65.04 -5.42 -26.61
C GLY A 447 64.20 -6.63 -26.21
N LEU A 448 63.66 -7.34 -27.21
CA LEU A 448 62.78 -8.50 -27.01
C LEU A 448 63.49 -9.64 -26.27
N SER A 449 63.28 -9.70 -24.96
CA SER A 449 63.44 -10.92 -24.15
C SER A 449 62.17 -11.15 -23.33
N VAL A 450 61.16 -11.72 -23.98
CA VAL A 450 59.93 -12.15 -23.30
C VAL A 450 60.28 -13.37 -22.43
N GLY A 451 60.46 -13.14 -21.13
CA GLY A 451 60.60 -14.22 -20.15
C GLY A 451 59.28 -14.95 -19.97
N THR A 452 59.21 -16.22 -20.38
CA THR A 452 58.03 -17.07 -20.20
C THR A 452 57.90 -17.51 -18.73
N GLY A 453 57.23 -16.70 -17.92
CA GLY A 453 56.66 -17.14 -16.64
C GLY A 453 55.39 -18.00 -16.85
N PRO A 454 54.92 -18.74 -15.83
CA PRO A 454 53.70 -19.53 -15.92
C PRO A 454 52.45 -18.65 -16.13
N ASP A 455 51.46 -19.16 -16.88
CA ASP A 455 50.34 -18.40 -17.44
C ASP A 455 49.49 -17.58 -16.44
N SER A 456 49.53 -17.91 -15.14
CA SER A 456 48.77 -17.22 -14.08
C SER A 456 49.23 -15.79 -13.81
N ASP A 457 50.45 -15.41 -14.20
CA ASP A 457 51.05 -14.10 -13.85
C ASP A 457 50.89 -13.03 -14.96
N SER A 458 50.06 -13.33 -15.97
CA SER A 458 49.82 -12.49 -17.15
C SER A 458 48.93 -11.27 -16.89
N LEU A 459 48.03 -11.34 -15.89
CA LEU A 459 47.11 -10.25 -15.53
C LEU A 459 47.76 -9.12 -14.72
N LEU A 460 48.98 -9.32 -14.20
CA LEU A 460 49.67 -8.38 -13.30
C LEU A 460 50.89 -7.70 -13.96
N ARG A 461 51.09 -7.89 -15.28
CA ARG A 461 52.25 -7.42 -16.03
C ARG A 461 51.87 -6.61 -17.27
N ILE A 462 52.60 -5.53 -17.53
CA ILE A 462 52.55 -4.77 -18.79
C ILE A 462 53.95 -4.84 -19.42
N ALA A 463 54.02 -5.28 -20.68
CA ALA A 463 55.28 -5.50 -21.41
C ALA A 463 56.33 -6.34 -20.65
N GLY A 464 55.88 -7.31 -19.83
CA GLY A 464 56.72 -8.17 -18.99
C GLY A 464 57.10 -7.59 -17.62
N GLN A 465 56.95 -6.27 -17.43
CA GLN A 465 57.17 -5.61 -16.15
C GLN A 465 55.96 -5.79 -15.24
N GLN A 466 56.19 -6.22 -13.99
CA GLN A 466 55.13 -6.42 -12.99
C GLN A 466 54.67 -5.07 -12.42
N VAL A 467 53.36 -4.83 -12.45
CA VAL A 467 52.73 -3.56 -12.06
C VAL A 467 52.01 -3.68 -10.71
N TRP A 468 51.74 -4.90 -10.26
CA TRP A 468 51.10 -5.20 -8.98
C TRP A 468 51.64 -6.52 -8.40
N SER A 469 51.71 -6.64 -7.07
CA SER A 469 52.13 -7.87 -6.37
C SER A 469 50.95 -8.57 -5.71
N ASP A 470 51.03 -9.90 -5.63
CA ASP A 470 49.96 -10.76 -5.15
C ASP A 470 49.70 -10.58 -3.64
N ILE A 471 48.45 -10.31 -3.24
CA ILE A 471 48.07 -9.98 -1.85
C ILE A 471 47.66 -11.28 -1.13
N THR A 472 48.59 -12.23 -1.02
CA THR A 472 48.32 -13.56 -0.46
C THR A 472 49.29 -13.99 0.66
N GLY A 473 50.02 -13.05 1.26
CA GLY A 473 50.83 -13.31 2.46
C GLY A 473 51.08 -12.09 3.36
N ASP A 474 50.45 -12.06 4.54
CA ASP A 474 50.79 -11.40 5.82
C ASP A 474 51.52 -10.04 5.83
N GLY A 475 51.40 -9.23 4.79
CA GLY A 475 51.85 -7.84 4.75
C GLY A 475 50.67 -6.88 4.77
N ASP A 476 50.28 -6.42 5.96
CA ASP A 476 49.35 -5.29 6.09
C ASP A 476 49.99 -4.05 5.44
N PRO A 477 49.36 -3.38 4.46
CA PRO A 477 49.96 -2.24 3.75
C PRO A 477 50.09 -0.97 4.60
N LEU A 478 49.64 -1.02 5.86
CA LEU A 478 49.67 0.05 6.84
C LEU A 478 50.72 -0.22 7.92
N ASP A 479 51.51 0.80 8.27
CA ASP A 479 52.36 0.79 9.46
C ASP A 479 51.49 0.67 10.72
N SER A 480 51.70 -0.39 11.52
CA SER A 480 50.87 -0.72 12.69
C SER A 480 50.86 0.36 13.78
N ASP A 481 51.91 1.19 13.84
CA ASP A 481 52.06 2.20 14.89
C ASP A 481 51.56 3.59 14.44
N THR A 482 51.34 3.81 13.13
CA THR A 482 51.00 5.13 12.57
C THR A 482 49.79 5.15 11.62
N GLY A 483 49.36 4.01 11.10
CA GLY A 483 48.29 3.91 10.10
C GLY A 483 48.65 4.48 8.73
N ALA A 484 49.95 4.69 8.45
CA ALA A 484 50.42 5.23 7.18
C ALA A 484 50.70 4.13 6.15
N LEU A 485 50.36 4.39 4.89
CA LEU A 485 50.64 3.49 3.75
C LEU A 485 52.15 3.40 3.48
N LEU A 486 52.69 2.17 3.50
CA LEU A 486 54.10 1.92 3.19
C LEU A 486 54.38 2.03 1.66
N PRO A 487 55.42 2.76 1.22
CA PRO A 487 55.68 2.98 -0.20
C PRO A 487 56.28 1.74 -0.89
N HIS A 488 55.49 1.11 -1.79
CA HIS A 488 55.91 -0.04 -2.59
C HIS A 488 56.39 0.37 -4.00
N PRO A 489 57.42 -0.30 -4.60
CA PRO A 489 57.99 0.08 -5.89
C PRO A 489 57.13 -0.36 -7.09
N ALA A 490 56.00 0.33 -7.30
CA ALA A 490 55.14 0.19 -8.48
C ALA A 490 54.70 1.56 -8.99
N ARG A 491 55.64 2.34 -9.54
CA ARG A 491 55.40 3.72 -10.03
C ARG A 491 55.89 4.03 -11.44
N ALA A 492 56.48 3.06 -12.15
CA ALA A 492 56.99 3.28 -13.50
C ALA A 492 56.61 2.13 -14.45
N ILE A 493 56.32 2.46 -15.71
CA ILE A 493 56.11 1.52 -16.81
C ILE A 493 57.16 1.82 -17.89
N ALA A 494 57.91 0.81 -18.33
CA ALA A 494 58.95 0.94 -19.35
C ALA A 494 59.99 2.06 -19.06
N GLY A 495 60.32 2.26 -17.79
CA GLY A 495 61.27 3.29 -17.34
C GLY A 495 60.69 4.71 -17.16
N GLN A 496 59.41 4.93 -17.51
CA GLN A 496 58.75 6.22 -17.34
C GLN A 496 57.89 6.23 -16.07
N GLU A 497 58.12 7.20 -15.18
CA GLU A 497 57.39 7.35 -13.90
C GLU A 497 55.97 7.89 -14.16
N VAL A 498 54.95 7.14 -13.75
CA VAL A 498 53.53 7.40 -14.06
C VAL A 498 52.85 8.21 -12.95
N PHE A 499 53.31 8.06 -11.71
CA PHE A 499 52.78 8.76 -10.53
C PHE A 499 53.90 9.39 -9.72
N THR A 500 54.22 10.66 -10.02
CA THR A 500 55.17 11.46 -9.25
C THR A 500 54.75 11.55 -7.78
N ALA A 501 55.72 11.57 -6.88
CA ALA A 501 55.47 11.74 -5.45
C ALA A 501 55.07 13.20 -5.15
N ALA A 502 53.76 13.46 -5.10
CA ALA A 502 53.21 14.71 -4.59
C ALA A 502 53.07 14.64 -3.06
N GLU A 503 53.61 15.63 -2.33
CA GLU A 503 53.27 15.84 -0.92
C GLU A 503 51.84 16.38 -0.84
N VAL A 504 50.90 15.51 -0.49
CA VAL A 504 49.49 15.89 -0.29
C VAL A 504 49.37 16.61 1.05
N GLN A 505 49.20 17.93 1.03
CA GLN A 505 48.80 18.66 2.24
C GLN A 505 47.33 18.38 2.55
N PRO A 506 46.97 18.04 3.80
CA PRO A 506 45.59 17.80 4.18
C PRO A 506 44.79 19.11 4.16
N LEU A 507 43.60 19.07 3.54
CA LEU A 507 42.68 20.22 3.42
C LEU A 507 42.07 20.68 4.76
N VAL A 508 42.31 19.95 5.85
CA VAL A 508 41.90 20.31 7.22
C VAL A 508 43.05 19.94 8.17
N ALA A 509 43.39 20.85 9.10
CA ALA A 509 44.41 20.56 10.10
C ALA A 509 43.93 19.44 11.06
N PRO A 510 44.79 18.45 11.40
CA PRO A 510 44.40 17.38 12.30
C PRO A 510 44.12 17.94 13.70
N ALA A 511 42.93 17.68 14.23
CA ALA A 511 42.58 18.03 15.60
C ALA A 511 43.45 17.22 16.59
N PRO A 512 43.88 17.81 17.72
CA PRO A 512 44.71 17.11 18.69
C PRO A 512 43.94 15.94 19.33
N LEU A 513 44.59 14.78 19.39
CA LEU A 513 44.04 13.58 20.03
C LEU A 513 43.77 13.85 21.52
N PRO A 514 42.56 13.53 22.04
CA PRO A 514 42.24 13.74 23.44
C PRO A 514 42.94 12.70 24.33
N THR A 515 43.75 13.16 25.28
CA THR A 515 44.29 12.30 26.36
C THR A 515 43.16 11.71 27.20
N GLU A 516 43.21 10.39 27.43
CA GLU A 516 42.27 9.68 28.28
C GLU A 516 42.20 10.27 29.69
N THR A 517 40.98 10.56 30.16
CA THR A 517 40.67 10.58 31.60
C THR A 517 39.22 10.20 31.81
N VAL A 518 38.98 9.11 32.53
CA VAL A 518 37.67 8.48 32.68
C VAL A 518 36.84 9.15 33.79
N VAL A 519 35.70 9.73 33.44
CA VAL A 519 34.53 9.96 34.33
C VAL A 519 33.25 9.87 33.46
N PRO A 520 32.19 9.11 33.87
CA PRO A 520 31.07 8.81 32.98
C PRO A 520 29.98 9.91 32.97
N GLN A 521 29.45 10.24 31.79
CA GLN A 521 28.19 10.99 31.64
C GLN A 521 27.30 10.42 30.52
N SER A 522 26.00 10.56 30.75
CA SER A 522 24.86 9.97 30.04
C SER A 522 24.85 10.11 28.51
N VAL A 523 24.51 9.00 27.84
CA VAL A 523 24.12 8.98 26.42
C VAL A 523 22.72 9.59 26.27
N GLN A 524 22.60 10.58 25.39
CA GLN A 524 21.32 11.14 24.95
C GLN A 524 21.18 10.83 23.44
N ALA A 525 20.15 10.06 23.06
CA ALA A 525 19.92 9.66 21.68
C ALA A 525 19.26 10.80 20.86
N PRO A 526 19.57 10.94 19.55
CA PRO A 526 19.00 11.99 18.70
C PRO A 526 17.57 11.69 18.25
N THR A 527 16.71 12.69 18.32
CA THR A 527 15.30 12.64 17.89
C THR A 527 15.17 12.84 16.36
N PRO A 528 14.37 12.04 15.63
CA PRO A 528 13.93 12.39 14.28
C PRO A 528 12.78 13.42 14.36
N ALA A 529 12.89 14.52 13.61
CA ALA A 529 11.83 15.52 13.53
C ALA A 529 10.92 15.22 12.32
N VAL A 530 9.76 14.61 12.57
CA VAL A 530 8.62 14.59 11.64
C VAL A 530 7.49 15.38 12.28
N ALA A 531 7.09 16.48 11.64
CA ALA A 531 6.00 17.33 12.11
C ALA A 531 4.65 16.74 11.70
N ALA A 532 4.17 15.76 12.47
CA ALA A 532 2.78 15.32 12.40
C ALA A 532 1.85 16.45 12.89
N GLY A 533 0.67 16.58 12.27
CA GLY A 533 -0.39 17.45 12.77
C GLY A 533 -0.78 17.05 14.19
N ALA A 534 -1.06 18.04 15.05
CA ALA A 534 -1.38 17.77 16.45
C ALA A 534 -2.70 16.98 16.57
N PRO A 535 -2.74 15.81 17.23
CA PRO A 535 -3.96 15.02 17.36
C PRO A 535 -4.98 15.73 18.26
N THR A 536 -6.24 15.73 17.82
CA THR A 536 -7.33 16.37 18.56
C THR A 536 -7.84 15.43 19.66
N VAL A 537 -7.35 15.61 20.89
CA VAL A 537 -7.72 14.74 22.03
C VAL A 537 -9.20 14.89 22.37
N GLY A 538 -9.98 13.83 22.16
CA GLY A 538 -11.34 13.70 22.66
C GLY A 538 -11.40 13.78 24.20
N SER A 539 -12.44 14.43 24.74
CA SER A 539 -12.50 14.91 26.13
C SER A 539 -12.41 13.86 27.26
N GLN A 540 -12.41 12.56 26.93
CA GLN A 540 -12.33 11.44 27.88
C GLN A 540 -11.01 10.64 27.78
N GLY A 541 -10.16 10.88 26.77
CA GLY A 541 -8.82 10.26 26.67
C GLY A 541 -8.82 8.75 26.41
N TYR A 542 -9.70 8.26 25.55
CA TYR A 542 -9.83 6.85 25.16
C TYR A 542 -10.19 6.76 23.67
N GLU A 543 -9.80 5.66 23.00
CA GLU A 543 -9.95 5.45 21.57
C GLU A 543 -10.37 4.00 21.31
N ILE A 544 -11.46 3.79 20.58
CA ILE A 544 -11.91 2.51 20.04
C ILE A 544 -11.88 2.66 18.52
N GLY A 545 -11.47 1.62 17.81
CA GLY A 545 -11.70 1.51 16.39
C GLY A 545 -12.05 0.07 16.00
N GLU A 546 -12.83 -0.04 14.94
CA GLU A 546 -13.16 -1.30 14.26
C GLU A 546 -12.85 -1.10 12.79
N GLU A 547 -11.97 -1.95 12.25
CA GLU A 547 -11.49 -1.89 10.88
C GLU A 547 -11.96 -3.17 10.20
N HIS A 548 -12.94 -3.02 9.31
CA HIS A 548 -13.37 -4.10 8.43
C HIS A 548 -12.45 -4.08 7.20
N PRO A 549 -11.55 -5.07 7.02
CA PRO A 549 -10.84 -5.19 5.76
C PRO A 549 -11.85 -5.38 4.61
N GLY A 550 -11.60 -4.74 3.47
CA GLY A 550 -12.56 -4.58 2.37
C GLY A 550 -12.84 -5.87 1.60
N VAL A 551 -13.57 -6.82 2.21
CA VAL A 551 -13.85 -8.15 1.64
C VAL A 551 -15.34 -8.48 1.62
N HIS A 552 -16.20 -7.53 1.22
CA HIS A 552 -17.64 -7.80 1.15
C HIS A 552 -18.37 -7.43 -0.15
N GLU A 553 -17.81 -6.67 -1.10
CA GLU A 553 -18.54 -6.43 -2.36
C GLU A 553 -18.78 -7.74 -3.14
N SER A 554 -17.78 -8.61 -3.30
CA SER A 554 -17.98 -9.92 -3.94
C SER A 554 -18.83 -10.86 -3.09
N ASP A 555 -18.56 -10.99 -1.78
CA ASP A 555 -19.26 -11.98 -0.96
C ASP A 555 -20.72 -11.62 -0.71
N ALA A 556 -21.03 -10.36 -0.39
CA ALA A 556 -22.40 -9.89 -0.24
C ALA A 556 -23.18 -9.99 -1.56
N LEU A 557 -22.51 -9.79 -2.71
CA LEU A 557 -23.08 -9.98 -4.03
C LEU A 557 -23.51 -11.45 -4.29
N PHE A 558 -22.67 -12.43 -3.95
CA PHE A 558 -23.03 -13.85 -4.05
C PHE A 558 -24.03 -14.30 -2.97
N GLU A 559 -24.02 -13.68 -1.79
CA GLU A 559 -25.00 -13.97 -0.72
C GLU A 559 -26.39 -13.39 -1.03
N ALA A 560 -26.46 -12.16 -1.56
CA ALA A 560 -27.69 -11.57 -2.07
C ALA A 560 -28.26 -12.37 -3.25
N ARG A 561 -27.39 -12.79 -4.19
CA ARG A 561 -27.76 -13.70 -5.28
C ARG A 561 -28.30 -15.03 -4.74
N ALA A 562 -27.62 -15.67 -3.79
CA ALA A 562 -28.08 -16.92 -3.19
C ALA A 562 -29.43 -16.77 -2.48
N ALA A 563 -29.65 -15.66 -1.76
CA ALA A 563 -30.93 -15.36 -1.12
C ALA A 563 -32.06 -15.21 -2.15
N LEU A 564 -31.80 -14.54 -3.27
CA LEU A 564 -32.75 -14.43 -4.39
C LEU A 564 -33.01 -15.78 -5.08
N GLU A 565 -31.98 -16.59 -5.31
CA GLU A 565 -32.10 -17.94 -5.91
C GLU A 565 -32.91 -18.90 -5.01
N LEU A 566 -32.70 -18.83 -3.69
CA LEU A 566 -33.50 -19.56 -2.70
C LEU A 566 -34.97 -19.10 -2.74
N GLY A 567 -35.23 -17.80 -2.89
CA GLY A 567 -36.59 -17.27 -3.08
C GLY A 567 -37.23 -17.72 -4.41
N ALA A 568 -36.45 -17.75 -5.50
CA ALA A 568 -36.90 -18.22 -6.81
C ALA A 568 -37.19 -19.73 -6.81
N LEU A 569 -36.40 -20.53 -6.09
CA LEU A 569 -36.66 -21.95 -5.83
C LEU A 569 -38.03 -22.13 -5.16
N GLU A 570 -38.35 -21.40 -4.10
CA GLU A 570 -39.65 -21.50 -3.41
C GLU A 570 -40.85 -21.17 -4.30
N LEU A 571 -40.67 -20.29 -5.29
CA LEU A 571 -41.72 -19.94 -6.25
C LEU A 571 -41.88 -20.96 -7.39
N THR A 572 -40.83 -21.71 -7.73
CA THR A 572 -40.78 -22.62 -8.89
C THR A 572 -40.91 -24.11 -8.51
N PHE A 573 -40.56 -24.50 -7.29
CA PHE A 573 -40.50 -25.90 -6.89
C PHE A 573 -41.84 -26.63 -7.04
N GLY A 574 -41.82 -27.78 -7.71
CA GLY A 574 -43.03 -28.56 -8.02
C GLY A 574 -44.01 -27.90 -9.01
N ARG A 575 -43.64 -26.77 -9.65
CA ARG A 575 -44.48 -26.04 -10.62
C ARG A 575 -43.91 -26.03 -12.05
N LEU A 576 -42.67 -26.47 -12.23
CA LEU A 576 -42.02 -26.55 -13.53
C LEU A 576 -42.61 -27.67 -14.39
N SER A 577 -42.86 -27.37 -15.67
CA SER A 577 -43.23 -28.39 -16.66
C SER A 577 -42.01 -29.20 -17.10
N THR A 578 -42.24 -30.39 -17.67
CA THR A 578 -41.17 -31.24 -18.22
C THR A 578 -40.29 -30.50 -19.24
N GLY A 579 -40.89 -29.65 -20.10
CA GLY A 579 -40.15 -28.86 -21.07
C GLY A 579 -39.27 -27.78 -20.45
N GLN A 580 -39.70 -27.17 -19.33
CA GLN A 580 -38.89 -26.21 -18.58
C GLN A 580 -37.73 -26.90 -17.86
N LEU A 581 -37.95 -28.09 -17.27
CA LEU A 581 -36.87 -28.90 -16.66
C LEU A 581 -35.83 -29.32 -17.71
N THR A 582 -36.26 -29.77 -18.90
CA THR A 582 -35.34 -30.07 -20.02
C THR A 582 -34.55 -28.83 -20.46
N GLY A 583 -35.19 -27.65 -20.54
CA GLY A 583 -34.49 -26.39 -20.81
C GLY A 583 -33.44 -26.03 -19.75
N TYR A 584 -33.78 -26.23 -18.48
CA TYR A 584 -32.89 -25.95 -17.36
C TYR A 584 -31.67 -26.88 -17.35
N ARG A 585 -31.88 -28.18 -17.64
CA ARG A 585 -30.81 -29.19 -17.79
C ARG A 585 -29.84 -28.84 -18.93
N LEU A 586 -30.35 -28.41 -20.09
CA LEU A 586 -29.49 -28.02 -21.22
C LEU A 586 -28.57 -26.84 -20.88
N LEU A 587 -29.05 -25.87 -20.09
CA LEU A 587 -28.24 -24.74 -19.64
C LEU A 587 -27.21 -25.16 -18.57
N ALA A 588 -27.54 -26.09 -17.69
CA ALA A 588 -26.59 -26.65 -16.73
C ALA A 588 -25.43 -27.37 -17.44
N GLU A 589 -25.77 -28.28 -18.37
CA GLU A 589 -24.81 -29.07 -19.14
C GLU A 589 -23.92 -28.20 -20.04
N ALA A 590 -24.42 -27.05 -20.53
CA ALA A 590 -23.65 -26.09 -21.31
C ALA A 590 -22.47 -25.44 -20.55
N THR A 591 -22.47 -25.47 -19.21
CA THR A 591 -21.36 -24.91 -18.40
C THR A 591 -20.17 -25.86 -18.25
N LEU A 592 -20.35 -27.16 -18.52
CA LEU A 592 -19.34 -28.20 -18.28
C LEU A 592 -18.10 -28.13 -19.20
N PRO A 593 -18.19 -27.83 -20.52
CA PRO A 593 -17.02 -27.87 -21.40
C PRO A 593 -15.92 -26.82 -21.08
N TYR A 594 -16.24 -25.84 -20.25
CA TYR A 594 -15.38 -24.70 -19.93
C TYR A 594 -14.63 -24.82 -18.59
N VAL A 595 -14.86 -25.91 -17.86
CA VAL A 595 -14.16 -26.25 -16.60
C VAL A 595 -13.69 -27.71 -16.68
N GLU A 596 -12.39 -27.94 -16.56
CA GLU A 596 -11.78 -29.26 -16.48
C GLU A 596 -11.10 -29.42 -15.11
N ASP A 597 -11.41 -30.50 -14.38
CA ASP A 597 -11.02 -30.72 -12.98
C ASP A 597 -11.20 -29.48 -12.07
N ASP A 598 -10.13 -28.72 -11.81
CA ASP A 598 -10.11 -27.52 -10.97
C ASP A 598 -9.72 -26.23 -11.72
N HIS A 599 -9.75 -26.22 -13.06
CA HIS A 599 -9.32 -25.08 -13.86
C HIS A 599 -10.33 -24.67 -14.95
N PHE A 600 -10.30 -23.38 -15.30
CA PHE A 600 -11.03 -22.86 -16.45
C PHE A 600 -10.31 -23.22 -17.75
N VAL A 601 -11.04 -23.81 -18.69
CA VAL A 601 -10.62 -23.96 -20.09
C VAL A 601 -10.91 -22.65 -20.86
N ASP A 602 -12.07 -22.03 -20.58
CA ASP A 602 -12.41 -20.69 -21.02
C ASP A 602 -13.29 -19.99 -19.95
N ALA A 603 -12.71 -19.06 -19.20
CA ALA A 603 -13.40 -18.37 -18.12
C ALA A 603 -14.46 -17.37 -18.61
N ALA A 604 -14.35 -16.87 -19.85
CA ALA A 604 -15.29 -15.91 -20.42
C ALA A 604 -16.57 -16.63 -20.86
N GLU A 605 -16.43 -17.74 -21.60
CA GLU A 605 -17.53 -18.61 -22.00
C GLU A 605 -18.19 -19.30 -20.78
N TYR A 606 -17.42 -19.69 -19.76
CA TYR A 606 -17.99 -20.15 -18.49
C TYR A 606 -18.83 -19.05 -17.83
N THR A 607 -18.35 -17.80 -17.78
CA THR A 607 -19.09 -16.69 -17.17
C THR A 607 -20.41 -16.41 -17.89
N GLU A 608 -20.41 -16.47 -19.23
CA GLU A 608 -21.62 -16.33 -20.05
C GLU A 608 -22.61 -17.48 -19.80
N THR A 609 -22.16 -18.73 -19.86
CA THR A 609 -23.04 -19.90 -19.69
C THR A 609 -23.52 -20.07 -18.25
N ASN A 610 -22.71 -19.73 -17.24
CA ASN A 610 -23.12 -19.63 -15.84
C ASN A 610 -24.28 -18.65 -15.70
N ALA A 611 -24.12 -17.40 -16.16
CA ALA A 611 -25.19 -16.42 -16.09
C ALA A 611 -26.48 -16.93 -16.76
N ASN A 612 -26.40 -17.48 -17.98
CA ASN A 612 -27.56 -18.01 -18.69
C ASN A 612 -28.33 -19.10 -17.90
N PHE A 613 -27.63 -19.96 -17.14
CA PHE A 613 -28.28 -20.96 -16.27
C PHE A 613 -29.03 -20.32 -15.10
N HIS A 614 -28.46 -19.30 -14.45
CA HIS A 614 -29.05 -18.64 -13.28
C HIS A 614 -30.17 -17.67 -13.67
N ASP A 615 -30.00 -16.88 -14.73
CA ASP A 615 -31.04 -16.03 -15.35
C ASP A 615 -32.32 -16.83 -15.68
N TYR A 616 -32.16 -18.11 -16.07
CA TYR A 616 -33.28 -18.98 -16.40
C TYR A 616 -34.14 -19.32 -15.18
N LEU A 617 -33.54 -19.57 -14.00
CA LEU A 617 -34.29 -19.84 -12.76
C LEU A 617 -35.21 -18.66 -12.41
N PHE A 618 -34.71 -17.42 -12.51
CA PHE A 618 -35.51 -16.22 -12.30
C PHE A 618 -36.60 -16.05 -13.35
N THR A 619 -36.29 -16.32 -14.62
CA THR A 619 -37.29 -16.33 -15.71
C THR A 619 -38.43 -17.32 -15.45
N LEU A 620 -38.11 -18.51 -14.92
CA LEU A 620 -39.10 -19.55 -14.58
C LEU A 620 -40.07 -19.15 -13.45
N THR A 621 -39.74 -18.15 -12.62
CA THR A 621 -40.66 -17.63 -11.59
C THR A 621 -41.88 -16.92 -12.19
N GLY A 622 -41.77 -16.42 -13.43
CA GLY A 622 -42.77 -15.53 -14.04
C GLY A 622 -42.88 -14.15 -13.40
N ASN A 623 -41.94 -13.75 -12.53
CA ASN A 623 -41.93 -12.47 -11.84
C ASN A 623 -40.83 -11.56 -12.37
N SER A 624 -41.21 -10.53 -13.14
CA SER A 624 -40.27 -9.58 -13.74
C SER A 624 -39.45 -8.81 -12.69
N HIS A 625 -40.02 -8.50 -11.53
CA HIS A 625 -39.31 -7.74 -10.49
C HIS A 625 -38.22 -8.56 -9.79
N LEU A 626 -38.36 -9.88 -9.68
CA LEU A 626 -37.28 -10.74 -9.19
C LEU A 626 -36.14 -10.85 -10.21
N LEU A 627 -36.47 -10.92 -11.50
CA LEU A 627 -35.47 -10.91 -12.58
C LEU A 627 -34.75 -9.56 -12.67
N GLU A 628 -35.46 -8.44 -12.50
CA GLU A 628 -34.90 -7.09 -12.40
C GLU A 628 -33.97 -6.96 -11.18
N ALA A 629 -34.39 -7.43 -10.00
CA ALA A 629 -33.59 -7.39 -8.78
C ALA A 629 -32.29 -8.20 -8.90
N TYR A 630 -32.36 -9.43 -9.43
CA TYR A 630 -31.18 -10.25 -9.70
C TYR A 630 -30.27 -9.60 -10.78
N SER A 631 -30.85 -9.01 -11.83
CA SER A 631 -30.08 -8.32 -12.87
C SER A 631 -29.37 -7.08 -12.32
N ALA A 632 -30.00 -6.35 -11.39
CA ALA A 632 -29.45 -5.17 -10.73
C ALA A 632 -28.25 -5.48 -9.82
N LEU A 633 -28.09 -6.72 -9.36
CA LEU A 633 -26.87 -7.16 -8.67
C LEU A 633 -25.62 -7.07 -9.56
N GLY A 634 -25.75 -7.23 -10.89
CA GLY A 634 -24.61 -7.10 -11.80
C GLY A 634 -23.59 -8.24 -11.76
N VAL A 635 -23.95 -9.40 -11.19
CA VAL A 635 -23.04 -10.54 -10.93
C VAL A 635 -22.26 -10.99 -12.17
N LYS A 636 -22.90 -11.06 -13.35
CA LYS A 636 -22.23 -11.37 -14.64
C LYS A 636 -21.12 -10.37 -14.97
N GLY A 637 -21.33 -9.09 -14.67
CA GLY A 637 -20.35 -8.03 -14.89
C GLY A 637 -19.12 -8.21 -14.00
N ARG A 638 -19.32 -8.43 -12.70
CA ARG A 638 -18.23 -8.64 -11.74
C ARG A 638 -17.46 -9.93 -12.01
N MET A 639 -18.15 -11.02 -12.37
CA MET A 639 -17.49 -12.25 -12.82
C MET A 639 -16.67 -12.03 -14.11
N GLY A 640 -17.19 -11.30 -15.10
CA GLY A 640 -16.48 -11.00 -16.36
C GLY A 640 -15.33 -9.98 -16.25
N GLU A 641 -15.21 -9.34 -15.10
CA GLU A 641 -14.05 -8.54 -14.71
C GLU A 641 -12.99 -9.45 -14.05
N VAL A 642 -13.36 -10.09 -12.93
CA VAL A 642 -12.47 -10.85 -12.04
C VAL A 642 -11.98 -12.16 -12.66
N LEU A 643 -12.89 -12.94 -13.26
CA LEU A 643 -12.54 -14.25 -13.81
C LEU A 643 -11.84 -14.17 -15.17
N ARG A 644 -11.71 -12.98 -15.77
CA ARG A 644 -11.20 -12.77 -17.14
C ARG A 644 -9.87 -13.45 -17.42
N ASN A 645 -8.98 -13.49 -16.42
CA ASN A 645 -7.67 -14.16 -16.50
C ASN A 645 -7.52 -15.26 -15.43
N ALA A 646 -8.61 -15.64 -14.75
CA ALA A 646 -8.57 -16.66 -13.71
C ALA A 646 -8.31 -18.03 -14.33
N THR A 647 -7.35 -18.75 -13.77
CA THR A 647 -7.04 -20.13 -14.18
C THR A 647 -7.78 -21.15 -13.35
N TRP A 648 -8.10 -20.85 -12.08
CA TRP A 648 -8.71 -21.81 -11.15
C TRP A 648 -10.23 -21.66 -11.04
N CYS A 649 -10.93 -22.80 -10.95
CA CYS A 649 -12.35 -22.90 -10.65
C CYS A 649 -12.56 -23.98 -9.58
N HIS A 650 -13.44 -23.76 -8.60
CA HIS A 650 -13.72 -24.81 -7.62
C HIS A 650 -14.28 -26.06 -8.35
N PRO A 651 -13.74 -27.30 -8.14
CA PRO A 651 -14.05 -28.47 -8.98
C PRO A 651 -15.52 -28.85 -9.15
N LEU A 652 -16.33 -28.60 -8.12
CA LEU A 652 -17.76 -28.87 -8.14
C LEU A 652 -18.63 -27.70 -8.65
N CYS A 653 -18.06 -26.54 -9.00
CA CYS A 653 -18.83 -25.33 -9.32
C CYS A 653 -19.68 -25.48 -10.60
N ALA A 654 -19.12 -26.06 -11.67
CA ALA A 654 -19.88 -26.41 -12.87
C ALA A 654 -20.79 -27.64 -12.66
N ARG A 655 -20.38 -28.57 -11.80
CA ARG A 655 -21.12 -29.80 -11.50
C ARG A 655 -22.40 -29.53 -10.70
N ASP A 656 -22.35 -28.62 -9.74
CA ASP A 656 -23.48 -28.27 -8.87
C ASP A 656 -24.69 -27.81 -9.69
N HIS A 657 -24.51 -27.14 -10.84
CA HIS A 657 -25.62 -26.78 -11.74
C HIS A 657 -26.45 -28.01 -12.18
N VAL A 658 -25.79 -29.10 -12.56
CA VAL A 658 -26.44 -30.35 -12.98
C VAL A 658 -27.10 -31.03 -11.78
N ASP A 659 -26.41 -31.07 -10.64
CA ASP A 659 -26.91 -31.72 -9.43
C ASP A 659 -28.12 -30.95 -8.82
N ILE A 660 -28.20 -29.62 -9.01
CA ILE A 660 -29.37 -28.79 -8.69
C ILE A 660 -30.56 -29.21 -9.58
N VAL A 661 -30.37 -29.34 -10.89
CA VAL A 661 -31.45 -29.77 -11.80
C VAL A 661 -31.91 -31.20 -11.51
N ASP A 662 -30.99 -32.12 -11.18
CA ASP A 662 -31.33 -33.47 -10.70
C ASP A 662 -32.22 -33.41 -9.43
N ALA A 663 -32.00 -32.46 -8.53
CA ALA A 663 -32.82 -32.27 -7.32
C ALA A 663 -34.21 -31.69 -7.62
N PHE A 664 -34.33 -30.78 -8.60
CA PHE A 664 -35.62 -30.32 -9.13
C PHE A 664 -36.41 -31.44 -9.81
N GLU A 665 -35.77 -32.28 -10.64
CA GLU A 665 -36.43 -33.40 -11.33
C GLU A 665 -36.89 -34.52 -10.37
N SER A 666 -36.12 -34.79 -9.31
CA SER A 666 -36.47 -35.76 -8.26
C SER A 666 -37.45 -35.23 -7.21
N GLY A 667 -37.73 -33.92 -7.20
CA GLY A 667 -38.60 -33.28 -6.22
C GLY A 667 -37.99 -33.17 -4.82
N ASP A 668 -36.66 -33.26 -4.71
CA ASP A 668 -35.92 -33.15 -3.44
C ASP A 668 -35.58 -31.68 -3.13
N ARG A 669 -36.54 -31.01 -2.47
CA ARG A 669 -36.45 -29.58 -2.14
C ARG A 669 -35.29 -29.27 -1.20
N ASP A 670 -35.05 -30.09 -0.18
CA ASP A 670 -34.00 -29.85 0.80
C ASP A 670 -32.61 -30.02 0.18
N LYS A 671 -32.43 -31.01 -0.71
CA LYS A 671 -31.21 -31.17 -1.50
C LYS A 671 -30.99 -30.00 -2.46
N ALA A 672 -32.03 -29.56 -3.19
CA ALA A 672 -31.92 -28.41 -4.09
C ALA A 672 -31.52 -27.13 -3.33
N ARG A 673 -32.12 -26.90 -2.15
CA ARG A 673 -31.80 -25.78 -1.26
C ARG A 673 -30.34 -25.83 -0.78
N ALA A 674 -29.88 -27.00 -0.34
CA ALA A 674 -28.51 -27.19 0.12
C ALA A 674 -27.47 -27.02 -1.01
N LEU A 675 -27.78 -27.49 -2.23
CA LEU A 675 -26.90 -27.37 -3.38
C LEU A 675 -26.78 -25.91 -3.87
N ILE A 676 -27.86 -25.12 -3.89
CA ILE A 676 -27.78 -23.68 -4.20
C ILE A 676 -26.88 -22.96 -3.19
N SER A 677 -27.04 -23.22 -1.89
CA SER A 677 -26.16 -22.62 -0.87
C SER A 677 -24.69 -23.05 -1.04
N ALA A 678 -24.42 -24.34 -1.27
CA ALA A 678 -23.07 -24.83 -1.50
C ALA A 678 -22.44 -24.26 -2.79
N HIS A 679 -23.22 -24.14 -3.87
CA HIS A 679 -22.78 -23.54 -5.12
C HIS A 679 -22.37 -22.07 -4.94
N ALA A 680 -23.13 -21.29 -4.16
CA ALA A 680 -22.79 -19.92 -3.82
C ALA A 680 -21.48 -19.84 -3.01
N ASP A 681 -21.28 -20.71 -2.01
CA ASP A 681 -20.03 -20.76 -1.23
C ASP A 681 -18.80 -21.15 -2.09
N ARG A 682 -18.95 -22.08 -3.04
CA ARG A 682 -17.89 -22.43 -4.01
C ARG A 682 -17.63 -21.32 -5.03
N SER A 683 -18.67 -20.59 -5.43
CA SER A 683 -18.56 -19.42 -6.29
C SER A 683 -17.78 -18.30 -5.60
N LYS A 684 -18.08 -18.02 -4.31
CA LYS A 684 -17.29 -17.12 -3.46
C LYS A 684 -15.82 -17.57 -3.36
N GLN A 685 -15.55 -18.85 -3.12
CA GLN A 685 -14.17 -19.38 -3.10
C GLN A 685 -13.44 -19.16 -4.43
N THR A 686 -14.11 -19.42 -5.57
CA THR A 686 -13.56 -19.20 -6.92
C THR A 686 -13.22 -17.73 -7.15
N MET A 687 -14.12 -16.82 -6.77
CA MET A 687 -13.93 -15.38 -6.92
C MET A 687 -12.87 -14.81 -5.99
N ARG A 688 -12.88 -15.18 -4.70
CA ARG A 688 -11.85 -14.79 -3.74
C ARG A 688 -10.46 -15.23 -4.18
N ARG A 689 -10.33 -16.48 -4.67
CA ARG A 689 -9.04 -16.97 -5.19
C ARG A 689 -8.64 -16.22 -6.47
N ALA A 690 -9.55 -15.98 -7.40
CA ALA A 690 -9.25 -15.18 -8.59
C ALA A 690 -8.77 -13.75 -8.24
N MET A 691 -9.42 -13.09 -7.27
CA MET A 691 -9.00 -11.77 -6.76
C MET A 691 -7.64 -11.83 -6.06
N ALA A 692 -7.40 -12.84 -5.23
CA ALA A 692 -6.13 -13.02 -4.53
C ALA A 692 -4.98 -13.35 -5.49
N ASP A 693 -5.20 -14.24 -6.46
CA ASP A 693 -4.25 -14.56 -7.53
C ASP A 693 -3.98 -13.32 -8.40
N GLU A 694 -4.98 -12.48 -8.67
CA GLU A 694 -4.80 -11.21 -9.37
C GLU A 694 -3.97 -10.20 -8.54
N MET A 695 -4.29 -9.98 -7.26
CA MET A 695 -3.50 -9.12 -6.35
C MET A 695 -2.06 -9.62 -6.20
N ALA A 696 -1.87 -10.94 -6.05
CA ALA A 696 -0.55 -11.56 -6.00
C ALA A 696 0.23 -11.36 -7.31
N SER A 697 -0.43 -11.41 -8.47
CA SER A 697 0.19 -11.15 -9.78
C SER A 697 0.58 -9.67 -9.98
N ARG A 698 -0.08 -8.75 -9.29
CA ARG A 698 0.26 -7.31 -9.29
C ARG A 698 1.45 -7.00 -8.40
N ARG A 699 1.67 -7.74 -7.30
CA ARG A 699 2.81 -7.56 -6.40
C ARG A 699 4.15 -7.76 -7.15
N PRO A 700 5.08 -6.78 -7.14
CA PRO A 700 6.36 -6.92 -7.85
C PRO A 700 7.19 -8.07 -7.31
N ARG A 701 7.62 -9.00 -8.18
CA ARG A 701 8.37 -10.20 -7.73
C ARG A 701 9.78 -9.89 -7.20
N PHE A 702 10.32 -8.75 -7.59
CA PHE A 702 11.66 -8.32 -7.23
C PHE A 702 11.55 -6.94 -6.57
N VAL A 703 11.82 -6.86 -5.26
CA VAL A 703 11.75 -5.62 -4.47
C VAL A 703 13.05 -5.47 -3.67
N THR A 704 13.52 -4.23 -3.51
CA THR A 704 14.63 -3.86 -2.63
C THR A 704 14.15 -2.69 -1.75
N PRO A 705 13.58 -2.99 -0.56
CA PRO A 705 12.89 -2.00 0.26
C PRO A 705 13.75 -0.76 0.56
N GLY A 706 13.13 0.42 0.47
CA GLY A 706 13.76 1.70 0.77
C GLY A 706 14.68 2.28 -0.33
N ARG A 707 14.91 1.59 -1.45
CA ARG A 707 15.76 2.10 -2.56
C ARG A 707 15.31 3.46 -3.11
N PHE A 708 14.01 3.74 -3.09
CA PHE A 708 13.43 5.02 -3.49
C PHE A 708 12.92 5.86 -2.30
N SER A 709 13.28 5.48 -1.06
CA SER A 709 12.84 6.20 0.14
C SER A 709 13.18 7.70 0.04
N GLY A 710 12.13 8.52 0.17
CA GLY A 710 12.25 9.98 0.06
C GLY A 710 12.55 10.50 -1.35
N LYS A 711 12.44 9.71 -2.42
CA LYS A 711 12.60 10.19 -3.81
C LYS A 711 11.25 10.43 -4.45
N VAL A 712 11.12 11.52 -5.21
CA VAL A 712 9.97 11.81 -6.06
C VAL A 712 10.25 11.33 -7.48
N VAL A 713 9.49 10.34 -7.94
CA VAL A 713 9.67 9.68 -9.23
C VAL A 713 8.49 9.96 -10.16
N VAL A 714 8.74 10.55 -11.33
CA VAL A 714 7.75 10.71 -12.40
C VAL A 714 7.80 9.48 -13.31
N VAL A 715 6.68 8.78 -13.48
CA VAL A 715 6.56 7.62 -14.39
C VAL A 715 5.53 7.95 -15.48
N THR A 716 5.93 7.86 -16.75
CA THR A 716 5.06 8.19 -17.89
C THR A 716 4.57 6.95 -18.63
N GLY A 717 3.32 6.99 -19.13
CA GLY A 717 2.64 5.80 -19.65
C GLY A 717 2.35 4.80 -18.53
N ALA A 718 2.00 5.31 -17.34
CA ALA A 718 1.91 4.53 -16.12
C ALA A 718 0.66 3.64 -16.04
N ALA A 719 -0.40 3.88 -16.82
CA ALA A 719 -1.69 3.22 -16.62
C ALA A 719 -1.73 1.72 -16.96
N GLN A 720 -0.74 1.18 -17.67
CA GLN A 720 -0.69 -0.26 -18.01
C GLN A 720 0.73 -0.76 -18.35
N GLY A 721 0.93 -2.08 -18.28
CA GLY A 721 2.14 -2.76 -18.75
C GLY A 721 3.40 -2.38 -17.96
N ILE A 722 4.52 -2.14 -18.68
CA ILE A 722 5.84 -1.87 -18.08
C ILE A 722 5.80 -0.63 -17.16
N GLY A 723 5.06 0.42 -17.56
CA GLY A 723 4.90 1.63 -16.73
C GLY A 723 4.20 1.35 -15.41
N ALA A 724 3.09 0.60 -15.45
CA ALA A 724 2.36 0.19 -14.26
C ALA A 724 3.23 -0.66 -13.33
N GLN A 725 3.91 -1.69 -13.85
CA GLN A 725 4.76 -2.55 -13.03
C GLN A 725 5.97 -1.81 -12.44
N THR A 726 6.51 -0.84 -13.19
CA THR A 726 7.58 0.04 -12.69
C THR A 726 7.07 0.92 -11.54
N ALA A 727 5.87 1.50 -11.65
CA ALA A 727 5.24 2.26 -10.57
C ALA A 727 5.00 1.40 -9.32
N ARG A 728 4.38 0.21 -9.46
CA ARG A 728 4.19 -0.73 -8.34
C ARG A 728 5.50 -1.07 -7.63
N ARG A 729 6.57 -1.31 -8.41
CA ARG A 729 7.90 -1.57 -7.84
C ARG A 729 8.47 -0.36 -7.10
N ILE A 730 8.32 0.85 -7.61
CA ILE A 730 8.79 2.07 -6.95
C ILE A 730 8.05 2.31 -5.63
N ALA A 731 6.73 2.09 -5.60
CA ALA A 731 5.92 2.16 -4.38
C ALA A 731 6.44 1.16 -3.32
N ALA A 732 6.56 -0.12 -3.68
CA ALA A 732 7.10 -1.17 -2.80
C ALA A 732 8.57 -0.93 -2.37
N GLU A 733 9.32 -0.12 -3.11
CA GLU A 733 10.69 0.31 -2.77
C GLU A 733 10.74 1.69 -2.07
N GLY A 734 9.59 2.25 -1.67
CA GLY A 734 9.44 3.43 -0.81
C GLY A 734 9.41 4.79 -1.51
N GLY A 735 9.18 4.83 -2.82
CA GLY A 735 9.17 6.06 -3.61
C GLY A 735 7.86 6.85 -3.56
N THR A 736 7.95 8.17 -3.52
CA THR A 736 6.83 9.08 -3.83
C THR A 736 6.69 9.19 -5.34
N MET A 737 5.48 9.16 -5.87
CA MET A 737 5.26 9.02 -7.32
C MET A 737 4.37 10.10 -7.93
N VAL A 738 4.67 10.43 -9.18
CA VAL A 738 3.79 11.17 -10.09
C VAL A 738 3.54 10.26 -11.29
N LEU A 739 2.32 9.75 -11.39
CA LEU A 739 1.90 8.78 -12.41
C LEU A 739 1.20 9.51 -13.54
N ALA A 740 1.84 9.56 -14.70
CA ALA A 740 1.36 10.29 -15.86
C ALA A 740 0.92 9.34 -16.98
N ASP A 741 -0.28 9.55 -17.49
CA ASP A 741 -0.82 8.86 -18.68
C ASP A 741 -1.83 9.75 -19.39
N ARG A 742 -2.19 9.43 -20.63
CA ARG A 742 -3.28 10.10 -21.36
C ARG A 742 -4.67 9.58 -20.98
N SER A 743 -4.73 8.48 -20.24
CA SER A 743 -5.97 7.79 -19.86
C SER A 743 -6.25 7.91 -18.37
N ASP A 744 -7.52 8.11 -18.03
CA ASP A 744 -8.00 8.18 -16.63
C ASP A 744 -7.77 6.90 -15.83
N LEU A 745 -7.43 5.77 -16.46
CA LEU A 745 -7.04 4.52 -15.77
C LEU A 745 -5.77 4.68 -14.91
N VAL A 746 -5.00 5.76 -15.09
CA VAL A 746 -3.89 6.11 -14.19
C VAL A 746 -4.36 6.50 -12.79
N ASN A 747 -5.62 6.94 -12.63
CA ASN A 747 -6.21 7.18 -11.32
C ASN A 747 -6.37 5.86 -10.55
N GLU A 748 -6.90 4.81 -11.18
CA GLU A 748 -7.04 3.48 -10.55
C GLU A 748 -5.70 2.95 -10.00
N LEU A 749 -4.60 3.09 -10.76
CA LEU A 749 -3.27 2.71 -10.28
C LEU A 749 -2.74 3.64 -9.17
N THR A 750 -3.13 4.91 -9.20
CA THR A 750 -2.78 5.86 -8.13
C THR A 750 -3.52 5.50 -6.84
N ASP A 751 -4.80 5.15 -6.95
CA ASP A 751 -5.63 4.72 -5.82
C ASP A 751 -5.13 3.38 -5.27
N GLU A 752 -4.78 2.41 -6.13
CA GLU A 752 -4.12 1.14 -5.77
C GLU A 752 -2.84 1.38 -4.95
N LEU A 753 -2.03 2.38 -5.31
CA LEU A 753 -0.72 2.63 -4.71
C LEU A 753 -0.72 3.65 -3.56
N ARG A 754 -1.88 4.24 -3.21
CA ARG A 754 -2.00 5.18 -2.08
C ARG A 754 -1.86 4.51 -0.71
N ALA A 755 -2.19 3.22 -0.60
CA ALA A 755 -2.00 2.46 0.63
C ALA A 755 -0.50 2.33 1.00
N ASP A 756 0.34 2.06 0.01
CA ASP A 756 1.78 1.83 0.19
C ASP A 756 2.65 3.08 0.03
N SER A 757 2.17 4.11 -0.67
CA SER A 757 3.01 5.24 -1.11
C SER A 757 2.22 6.54 -1.39
N SER A 758 2.88 7.69 -1.24
CA SER A 758 2.31 8.95 -1.75
C SER A 758 2.37 8.97 -3.29
N ALA A 759 1.21 8.87 -3.93
CA ALA A 759 1.07 8.86 -5.39
C ALA A 759 0.12 9.97 -5.90
N LEU A 760 0.53 10.66 -6.96
CA LEU A 760 -0.25 11.70 -7.66
C LEU A 760 -0.55 11.30 -9.11
N ALA A 761 -1.83 11.20 -9.45
CA ALA A 761 -2.28 10.99 -10.82
C ALA A 761 -2.19 12.28 -11.64
N VAL A 762 -1.66 12.22 -12.86
CA VAL A 762 -1.69 13.32 -13.81
C VAL A 762 -2.12 12.83 -15.20
N VAL A 763 -3.41 12.98 -15.49
CA VAL A 763 -3.94 12.76 -16.84
C VAL A 763 -3.45 13.89 -17.75
N SER A 764 -2.65 13.55 -18.77
CA SER A 764 -2.09 14.51 -19.73
C SER A 764 -1.59 13.84 -21.01
N ASP A 765 -1.64 14.57 -22.13
CA ASP A 765 -1.11 14.12 -23.41
C ASP A 765 0.34 14.59 -23.62
N LEU A 766 1.25 13.64 -23.71
CA LEU A 766 2.70 13.86 -23.88
C LEU A 766 3.13 14.02 -25.35
N GLU A 767 2.24 13.76 -26.32
CA GLU A 767 2.50 14.06 -27.74
C GLU A 767 2.64 15.60 -27.93
N ARG A 768 2.37 16.41 -26.89
CA ARG A 768 2.57 17.86 -26.83
C ARG A 768 3.47 18.32 -25.66
N TYR A 769 4.18 19.43 -25.85
CA TYR A 769 5.10 19.99 -24.84
C TYR A 769 4.40 20.67 -23.64
N ASP A 770 3.19 21.19 -23.84
CA ASP A 770 2.37 21.76 -22.76
C ASP A 770 1.94 20.69 -21.75
N GLY A 771 1.57 19.49 -22.20
CA GLY A 771 1.28 18.35 -21.34
C GLY A 771 2.48 17.92 -20.48
N ALA A 772 3.67 17.82 -21.09
CA ALA A 772 4.92 17.52 -20.36
C ALA A 772 5.25 18.57 -19.29
N THR A 773 5.04 19.85 -19.63
CA THR A 773 5.26 20.97 -18.69
C THR A 773 4.28 20.89 -17.52
N ALA A 774 2.99 20.64 -17.78
CA ALA A 774 1.96 20.53 -16.75
C ALA A 774 2.18 19.36 -15.76
N ILE A 775 2.79 18.25 -16.20
CA ILE A 775 3.20 17.15 -15.31
C ILE A 775 4.29 17.60 -14.35
N VAL A 776 5.34 18.26 -14.86
CA VAL A 776 6.45 18.76 -14.03
C VAL A 776 5.98 19.86 -13.09
N GLU A 777 5.14 20.79 -13.55
CA GLU A 777 4.56 21.84 -12.70
C GLU A 777 3.73 21.26 -11.55
N LYS A 778 2.88 20.25 -11.81
CA LYS A 778 2.14 19.55 -10.74
C LYS A 778 3.06 18.82 -9.76
N ALA A 779 4.08 18.12 -10.26
CA ALA A 779 5.07 17.46 -9.42
C ALA A 779 5.79 18.43 -8.48
N LEU A 780 6.21 19.59 -9.00
CA LEU A 780 6.86 20.64 -8.21
C LEU A 780 5.88 21.32 -7.25
N ALA A 781 4.62 21.54 -7.63
CA ALA A 781 3.62 22.15 -6.77
C ALA A 781 3.23 21.25 -5.58
N THR A 782 3.13 19.94 -5.79
CA THR A 782 2.73 18.97 -4.75
C THR A 782 3.91 18.51 -3.89
N PHE A 783 5.06 18.20 -4.49
CA PHE A 783 6.19 17.54 -3.80
C PHE A 783 7.48 18.39 -3.77
N GLY A 784 7.47 19.59 -4.36
CA GLY A 784 8.62 20.51 -4.36
C GLY A 784 9.79 20.11 -5.27
N ARG A 785 9.83 18.87 -5.78
CA ARG A 785 10.92 18.37 -6.64
C ARG A 785 10.50 17.19 -7.52
N VAL A 786 11.36 16.89 -8.50
CA VAL A 786 11.41 15.61 -9.23
C VAL A 786 12.84 15.09 -9.15
N ASP A 787 13.05 13.95 -8.50
CA ASP A 787 14.37 13.33 -8.33
C ASP A 787 14.70 12.39 -9.49
N VAL A 788 13.69 11.65 -9.96
CA VAL A 788 13.82 10.68 -11.05
C VAL A 788 12.70 10.89 -12.09
N LEU A 789 13.05 10.83 -13.38
CA LEU A 789 12.10 10.74 -14.49
C LEU A 789 12.25 9.38 -15.19
N ILE A 790 11.14 8.68 -15.40
CA ILE A 790 11.06 7.43 -16.16
C ILE A 790 10.15 7.67 -17.38
N ASN A 791 10.77 7.74 -18.56
CA ASN A 791 10.09 7.93 -19.84
C ASN A 791 9.70 6.60 -20.46
N ASN A 792 8.48 6.12 -20.20
CA ASN A 792 8.01 4.80 -20.66
C ASN A 792 6.96 4.85 -21.79
N VAL A 793 6.43 6.03 -22.16
CA VAL A 793 5.46 6.15 -23.27
C VAL A 793 6.03 5.62 -24.59
N GLY A 794 5.17 4.90 -25.33
CA GLY A 794 5.42 4.46 -26.70
C GLY A 794 4.96 3.04 -26.98
N GLY A 795 5.53 2.47 -28.04
CA GLY A 795 5.33 1.11 -28.49
C GLY A 795 4.56 1.08 -29.81
N ALA A 796 5.07 0.28 -30.75
CA ALA A 796 4.60 0.22 -32.13
C ALA A 796 3.07 0.19 -32.25
N ILE A 797 2.56 1.06 -33.13
CA ILE A 797 1.16 1.21 -33.50
C ILE A 797 0.84 0.26 -34.64
N ASN A 798 1.64 0.24 -35.71
CA ASN A 798 1.36 -0.47 -36.96
C ASN A 798 2.44 -1.52 -37.30
N PHE A 799 2.01 -2.61 -37.96
CA PHE A 799 2.84 -3.76 -38.31
C PHE A 799 2.63 -4.16 -39.78
N LYS A 800 3.49 -3.64 -40.69
CA LYS A 800 3.44 -3.87 -42.15
C LYS A 800 4.76 -3.51 -42.84
N PRO A 801 5.03 -3.91 -44.09
CA PRO A 801 6.20 -3.45 -44.84
C PRO A 801 6.27 -1.93 -44.91
N PHE A 802 7.49 -1.36 -44.92
CA PHE A 802 7.68 0.10 -44.83
C PHE A 802 6.98 0.89 -45.96
N THR A 803 6.88 0.29 -47.15
CA THR A 803 6.19 0.88 -48.32
C THR A 803 4.68 1.03 -48.13
N GLU A 804 4.08 0.34 -47.16
CA GLU A 804 2.65 0.35 -46.87
C GLU A 804 2.26 1.36 -45.78
N PHE A 805 3.23 2.05 -45.18
CA PHE A 805 2.96 3.13 -44.21
C PHE A 805 2.53 4.42 -44.91
N THR A 806 1.50 5.06 -44.39
CA THR A 806 1.14 6.42 -44.76
C THR A 806 1.98 7.44 -44.00
N ASP A 807 2.06 8.65 -44.55
CA ASP A 807 2.72 9.81 -43.94
C ASP A 807 2.17 10.10 -42.52
N ASP A 808 0.86 9.96 -42.31
CA ASP A 808 0.21 10.17 -41.01
C ASP A 808 0.51 9.05 -40.00
N GLU A 809 0.61 7.79 -40.44
CA GLU A 809 1.02 6.68 -39.56
C GLU A 809 2.49 6.80 -39.14
N ILE A 810 3.36 7.30 -40.02
CA ILE A 810 4.76 7.59 -39.69
C ILE A 810 4.82 8.71 -38.64
N ARG A 811 4.09 9.82 -38.84
CA ARG A 811 4.02 10.91 -37.84
C ARG A 811 3.51 10.42 -36.49
N ALA A 812 2.36 9.74 -36.45
CA ALA A 812 1.77 9.24 -35.22
C ALA A 812 2.70 8.32 -34.43
N GLU A 813 3.54 7.54 -35.10
CA GLU A 813 4.56 6.70 -34.45
C GLU A 813 5.73 7.53 -33.89
N ILE A 814 6.22 8.53 -34.63
CA ILE A 814 7.28 9.44 -34.16
C ILE A 814 6.79 10.30 -32.98
N ASP A 815 5.62 10.91 -33.10
CA ASP A 815 5.04 11.79 -32.08
C ASP A 815 4.85 11.04 -30.76
N ARG A 816 4.29 9.83 -30.82
CA ARG A 816 4.11 9.00 -29.62
C ARG A 816 5.40 8.40 -29.07
N SER A 817 6.23 7.79 -29.93
CA SER A 817 7.35 6.95 -29.46
C SER A 817 8.68 7.70 -29.31
N LEU A 818 8.80 8.95 -29.79
CA LEU A 818 10.00 9.81 -29.66
C LEU A 818 9.69 11.19 -29.06
N MET A 819 8.71 11.93 -29.56
CA MET A 819 8.48 13.33 -29.13
C MET A 819 8.07 13.42 -27.66
N THR A 820 7.29 12.46 -27.16
CA THR A 820 6.95 12.31 -25.73
C THR A 820 8.18 12.31 -24.81
N THR A 821 9.24 11.60 -25.19
CA THR A 821 10.50 11.52 -24.44
C THR A 821 11.28 12.84 -24.52
N LEU A 822 11.35 13.45 -25.70
CA LEU A 822 11.98 14.77 -25.88
C LEU A 822 11.29 15.85 -25.03
N HIS A 823 9.95 15.87 -25.03
CA HIS A 823 9.17 16.84 -24.27
C HIS A 823 9.39 16.70 -22.76
N MET A 824 9.35 15.47 -22.22
CA MET A 824 9.54 15.23 -20.79
C MET A 824 10.97 15.49 -20.31
N CYS A 825 11.99 15.08 -21.07
CA CYS A 825 13.38 15.45 -20.76
C CYS A 825 13.54 16.97 -20.73
N ARG A 826 13.06 17.67 -21.76
CA ARG A 826 13.14 19.14 -21.84
C ARG A 826 12.41 19.84 -20.69
N ALA A 827 11.27 19.30 -20.25
CA ALA A 827 10.47 19.87 -19.17
C ALA A 827 11.12 19.67 -17.78
N VAL A 828 11.73 18.51 -17.50
CA VAL A 828 12.29 18.19 -16.17
C VAL A 828 13.68 18.79 -15.93
N LEU A 829 14.51 18.90 -16.98
CA LEU A 829 15.93 19.27 -16.87
C LEU A 829 16.19 20.59 -16.11
N PRO A 830 15.44 21.69 -16.31
CA PRO A 830 15.69 22.95 -15.59
C PRO A 830 15.67 22.80 -14.06
N GLY A 831 14.71 22.02 -13.53
CA GLY A 831 14.60 21.78 -12.08
C GLY A 831 15.69 20.85 -11.53
N MET A 832 16.13 19.86 -12.32
CA MET A 832 17.27 19.01 -11.95
C MET A 832 18.59 19.79 -11.97
N VAL A 833 18.81 20.62 -13.00
CA VAL A 833 20.01 21.48 -13.14
C VAL A 833 20.09 22.49 -11.99
N GLN A 834 18.99 23.15 -11.64
CA GLN A 834 18.95 24.09 -10.52
C GLN A 834 19.32 23.43 -9.18
N ARG A 835 19.00 22.15 -9.01
CA ARG A 835 19.30 21.36 -7.80
C ARG A 835 20.70 20.73 -7.82
N GLY A 836 21.33 20.60 -8.99
CA GLY A 836 22.61 19.90 -9.16
C GLY A 836 22.51 18.37 -9.00
N SER A 837 21.33 17.79 -9.20
CA SER A 837 21.13 16.33 -9.12
C SER A 837 19.91 15.88 -9.91
N GLY A 838 19.93 14.66 -10.45
CA GLY A 838 18.74 14.02 -11.01
C GLY A 838 19.05 12.74 -11.78
N VAL A 839 18.04 11.90 -11.99
CA VAL A 839 18.15 10.70 -12.82
C VAL A 839 17.06 10.67 -13.89
N ILE A 840 17.42 10.38 -15.14
CA ILE A 840 16.49 10.15 -16.24
C ILE A 840 16.72 8.75 -16.79
N VAL A 841 15.68 7.90 -16.77
CA VAL A 841 15.68 6.59 -17.42
C VAL A 841 14.70 6.59 -18.58
N ASN A 842 15.23 6.47 -19.79
CA ASN A 842 14.41 6.38 -21.00
C ASN A 842 14.13 4.91 -21.35
N VAL A 843 12.88 4.57 -21.64
CA VAL A 843 12.53 3.23 -22.15
C VAL A 843 12.54 3.27 -23.67
N SER A 844 13.65 2.77 -24.22
CA SER A 844 13.85 2.55 -25.63
C SER A 844 13.15 1.25 -26.08
N SER A 845 13.76 0.45 -26.96
CA SER A 845 13.39 -0.93 -27.26
C SER A 845 14.54 -1.65 -27.93
N ALA A 846 14.63 -2.98 -27.76
CA ALA A 846 15.51 -3.79 -28.58
C ALA A 846 15.08 -3.79 -30.06
N ALA A 847 13.85 -3.42 -30.41
CA ALA A 847 13.36 -3.41 -31.80
C ALA A 847 13.97 -2.33 -32.73
N THR A 848 15.18 -1.82 -32.47
CA THR A 848 15.83 -0.81 -33.33
C THR A 848 16.18 -1.32 -34.73
N ARG A 849 16.30 -2.64 -34.94
CA ARG A 849 16.36 -3.29 -36.26
C ARG A 849 15.12 -4.16 -36.52
N GLY A 850 13.99 -3.82 -35.88
CA GLY A 850 12.72 -4.52 -36.01
C GLY A 850 12.09 -4.39 -37.41
N ILE A 851 11.71 -5.52 -38.01
CA ILE A 851 10.96 -5.55 -39.28
C ILE A 851 9.48 -5.19 -39.08
N HIS A 852 8.85 -4.76 -40.16
CA HIS A 852 7.43 -4.36 -40.23
C HIS A 852 6.98 -3.22 -39.29
N ARG A 853 7.89 -2.63 -38.50
CA ARG A 853 7.63 -1.51 -37.58
C ARG A 853 8.67 -0.40 -37.70
N ILE A 854 9.20 -0.18 -38.90
CA ILE A 854 10.38 0.67 -39.15
C ILE A 854 10.27 2.11 -38.59
N PRO A 855 9.13 2.82 -38.63
CA PRO A 855 8.99 4.12 -37.97
C PRO A 855 9.18 4.05 -36.44
N TYR A 856 8.72 2.96 -35.80
CA TYR A 856 8.95 2.70 -34.37
C TYR A 856 10.42 2.38 -34.09
N SER A 857 11.04 1.55 -34.95
CA SER A 857 12.47 1.23 -34.89
C SER A 857 13.33 2.50 -34.95
N ALA A 858 12.97 3.44 -35.83
CA ALA A 858 13.61 4.75 -35.95
C ALA A 858 13.36 5.65 -34.72
N ALA A 859 12.12 5.71 -34.20
CA ALA A 859 11.77 6.45 -33.00
C ALA A 859 12.61 6.00 -31.78
N LYS A 860 12.71 4.69 -31.54
CA LYS A 860 13.49 4.13 -30.43
C LYS A 860 15.01 4.24 -30.67
N GLY A 861 15.48 4.19 -31.91
CA GLY A 861 16.84 4.62 -32.26
C GLY A 861 17.13 6.08 -31.89
N GLY A 862 16.15 6.97 -32.08
CA GLY A 862 16.20 8.37 -31.62
C GLY A 862 16.33 8.50 -30.09
N ILE A 863 15.60 7.69 -29.32
CA ILE A 863 15.76 7.65 -27.85
C ILE A 863 17.18 7.26 -27.44
N ASN A 864 17.81 6.29 -28.12
CA ASN A 864 19.20 5.91 -27.83
C ASN A 864 20.15 7.10 -28.04
N ALA A 865 20.00 7.83 -29.15
CA ALA A 865 20.80 9.01 -29.45
C ALA A 865 20.60 10.14 -28.42
N ILE A 866 19.35 10.44 -28.05
CA ILE A 866 19.03 11.46 -27.03
C ILE A 866 19.61 11.08 -25.66
N THR A 867 19.53 9.80 -25.29
CA THR A 867 20.08 9.29 -24.03
C THR A 867 21.59 9.53 -23.93
N ALA A 868 22.33 9.24 -25.00
CA ALA A 868 23.77 9.52 -25.06
C ALA A 868 24.07 11.03 -25.04
N SER A 869 23.37 11.83 -25.85
CA SER A 869 23.59 13.28 -25.93
C SER A 869 23.30 14.00 -24.61
N LEU A 870 22.17 13.71 -23.96
CA LEU A 870 21.82 14.31 -22.67
C LEU A 870 22.77 13.88 -21.55
N ALA A 871 23.29 12.64 -21.59
CA ALA A 871 24.31 12.22 -20.64
C ALA A 871 25.60 13.04 -20.77
N VAL A 872 26.05 13.32 -22.01
CA VAL A 872 27.23 14.15 -22.26
C VAL A 872 26.99 15.61 -21.84
N GLU A 873 25.82 16.18 -22.13
CA GLU A 873 25.51 17.58 -21.86
C GLU A 873 25.25 17.87 -20.36
N TYR A 874 24.64 16.93 -19.62
CA TYR A 874 24.16 17.18 -18.25
C TYR A 874 24.92 16.45 -17.13
N ALA A 875 25.93 15.62 -17.43
CA ALA A 875 26.73 14.95 -16.39
C ALA A 875 27.43 15.93 -15.42
N GLU A 876 27.95 17.06 -15.92
CA GLU A 876 28.58 18.11 -15.09
C GLU A 876 27.59 18.78 -14.11
N HIS A 877 26.28 18.66 -14.37
CA HIS A 877 25.20 19.17 -13.53
C HIS A 877 24.71 18.14 -12.49
N GLY A 878 25.42 17.01 -12.33
CA GLY A 878 25.03 15.93 -11.42
C GLY A 878 23.81 15.12 -11.91
N ILE A 879 23.48 15.21 -13.21
CA ILE A 879 22.33 14.54 -13.80
C ILE A 879 22.79 13.29 -14.56
N ARG A 880 22.19 12.16 -14.22
CA ARG A 880 22.50 10.86 -14.82
C ARG A 880 21.40 10.48 -15.80
N VAL A 881 21.78 10.17 -17.05
CA VAL A 881 20.81 9.79 -18.10
C VAL A 881 21.20 8.42 -18.64
N ALA A 882 20.27 7.47 -18.62
CA ALA A 882 20.46 6.11 -19.11
C ALA A 882 19.17 5.60 -19.77
N ALA A 883 19.24 4.45 -20.45
CA ALA A 883 18.07 3.83 -21.04
C ALA A 883 18.02 2.31 -20.83
N THR A 884 16.82 1.76 -20.78
CA THR A 884 16.58 0.33 -21.04
C THR A 884 16.09 0.14 -22.47
N ALA A 885 16.34 -1.02 -23.05
CA ALA A 885 15.82 -1.43 -24.35
C ALA A 885 15.05 -2.75 -24.24
N PRO A 886 13.76 -2.72 -23.86
CA PRO A 886 12.91 -3.91 -23.76
C PRO A 886 12.74 -4.65 -25.08
N GLY A 887 12.81 -5.97 -25.02
CA GLY A 887 12.42 -6.89 -26.11
C GLY A 887 10.94 -7.27 -26.08
N GLY A 888 10.61 -8.38 -26.73
CA GLY A 888 9.29 -9.00 -26.60
C GLY A 888 8.96 -9.23 -25.13
N THR A 889 7.83 -8.68 -24.68
CA THR A 889 7.44 -8.67 -23.26
C THR A 889 6.03 -9.24 -23.14
N GLU A 890 5.88 -10.24 -22.28
CA GLU A 890 4.61 -10.85 -21.92
C GLU A 890 3.86 -9.92 -20.95
N ALA A 891 2.62 -9.61 -21.29
CA ALA A 891 1.77 -8.68 -20.54
C ALA A 891 0.29 -9.02 -20.80
N PRO A 892 -0.62 -8.72 -19.85
CA PRO A 892 -2.05 -8.89 -20.05
C PRO A 892 -2.59 -8.12 -21.28
N PRO A 893 -3.76 -8.51 -21.82
CA PRO A 893 -4.45 -7.76 -22.86
C PRO A 893 -4.60 -6.28 -22.51
N ARG A 894 -4.31 -5.39 -23.46
CA ARG A 894 -4.29 -3.93 -23.20
C ARG A 894 -5.70 -3.39 -22.98
N ARG A 895 -5.89 -2.72 -21.84
CA ARG A 895 -7.09 -1.92 -21.55
C ARG A 895 -7.13 -0.65 -22.40
N ILE A 896 -5.96 -0.03 -22.63
CA ILE A 896 -5.83 1.16 -23.48
C ILE A 896 -5.22 0.75 -24.83
N SER A 897 -6.03 0.80 -25.88
CA SER A 897 -5.56 0.53 -27.24
C SER A 897 -4.53 1.56 -27.71
N ARG A 898 -3.57 1.10 -28.51
CA ARG A 898 -2.62 1.96 -29.24
C ARG A 898 -3.20 2.49 -30.55
N GLY A 899 -4.37 2.03 -30.97
CA GLY A 899 -4.88 2.24 -32.33
C GLY A 899 -4.26 1.29 -33.36
N THR A 900 -3.69 0.17 -32.91
CA THR A 900 -3.22 -0.91 -33.79
C THR A 900 -4.42 -1.51 -34.53
N PRO A 901 -4.43 -1.54 -35.87
CA PRO A 901 -5.50 -2.17 -36.62
C PRO A 901 -5.48 -3.70 -36.47
N GLU A 902 -6.67 -4.30 -36.36
CA GLU A 902 -6.81 -5.75 -36.50
C GLU A 902 -6.51 -6.19 -37.95
N PRO A 903 -5.79 -7.30 -38.19
CA PRO A 903 -5.51 -7.80 -39.53
C PRO A 903 -6.78 -8.12 -40.32
N ARG A 904 -6.92 -7.54 -41.52
CA ARG A 904 -8.13 -7.66 -42.35
C ARG A 904 -8.06 -8.77 -43.38
N ASN A 905 -6.88 -9.35 -43.58
CA ASN A 905 -6.61 -10.39 -44.58
C ASN A 905 -5.34 -11.19 -44.19
N GLU A 906 -5.15 -12.35 -44.83
CA GLU A 906 -4.02 -13.25 -44.56
C GLU A 906 -2.64 -12.56 -44.70
N THR A 907 -2.48 -11.62 -45.63
CA THR A 907 -1.22 -10.89 -45.83
C THR A 907 -0.91 -9.98 -44.63
N GLU A 908 -1.90 -9.26 -44.11
CA GLU A 908 -1.77 -8.45 -42.89
C GLU A 908 -1.47 -9.34 -41.67
N SER A 909 -2.11 -10.51 -41.56
CA SER A 909 -1.82 -11.48 -40.51
C SER A 909 -0.39 -12.03 -40.61
N GLN A 910 0.12 -12.29 -41.82
CA GLN A 910 1.51 -12.71 -42.05
C GLN A 910 2.51 -11.60 -41.71
N TRP A 911 2.20 -10.33 -42.01
CA TRP A 911 3.05 -9.21 -41.61
C TRP A 911 3.13 -9.07 -40.09
N PHE A 912 2.01 -9.25 -39.40
CA PHE A 912 1.97 -9.30 -37.94
C PHE A 912 2.75 -10.50 -37.40
N GLN A 913 2.53 -11.71 -37.90
CA GLN A 913 3.26 -12.89 -37.43
C GLN A 913 4.79 -12.77 -37.61
N ALA A 914 5.26 -12.25 -38.74
CA ALA A 914 6.69 -12.13 -39.02
C ALA A 914 7.48 -11.27 -38.02
N HIS A 915 6.84 -10.28 -37.35
CA HIS A 915 7.53 -9.51 -36.30
C HIS A 915 7.62 -10.27 -34.97
N ILE A 916 6.66 -11.16 -34.70
CA ILE A 916 6.69 -12.08 -33.55
C ILE A 916 7.80 -13.10 -33.77
N ASP A 917 7.82 -13.71 -34.96
CA ASP A 917 8.84 -14.66 -35.39
C ASP A 917 10.24 -14.05 -35.26
N GLN A 918 10.47 -12.84 -35.81
CA GLN A 918 11.75 -12.13 -35.63
C GLN A 918 12.10 -11.95 -34.15
N THR A 919 11.15 -11.55 -33.31
CA THR A 919 11.39 -11.24 -31.88
C THR A 919 11.73 -12.51 -31.07
N LEU A 920 11.17 -13.67 -31.43
CA LEU A 920 11.54 -14.96 -30.84
C LEU A 920 12.86 -15.49 -31.44
N ASP A 921 13.12 -15.24 -32.72
CA ASP A 921 14.32 -15.69 -33.41
C ASP A 921 15.60 -14.91 -33.02
N SER A 922 15.50 -13.61 -32.74
CA SER A 922 16.61 -12.80 -32.24
C SER A 922 16.90 -13.04 -30.75
N SER A 923 15.86 -13.32 -29.95
CA SER A 923 16.00 -13.67 -28.53
C SER A 923 16.80 -14.99 -28.37
N LEU A 924 17.93 -14.93 -27.66
CA LEU A 924 18.73 -16.12 -27.34
C LEU A 924 18.00 -17.03 -26.33
N LEU A 925 17.11 -16.45 -25.51
CA LEU A 925 16.27 -17.19 -24.55
C LEU A 925 14.98 -17.75 -25.16
N LYS A 926 14.66 -17.45 -26.43
CA LYS A 926 13.52 -18.02 -27.18
C LYS A 926 12.14 -17.84 -26.53
N ARG A 927 12.01 -16.85 -25.64
CA ARG A 927 10.76 -16.44 -24.98
C ARG A 927 10.67 -14.92 -24.89
N TYR A 928 9.47 -14.43 -24.55
CA TYR A 928 9.29 -13.05 -24.09
C TYR A 928 9.77 -12.89 -22.64
N GLY A 929 10.17 -11.67 -22.27
CA GLY A 929 10.46 -11.27 -20.90
C GLY A 929 9.20 -10.95 -20.10
N THR A 930 9.23 -11.03 -18.77
CA THR A 930 8.09 -10.65 -17.93
C THR A 930 8.10 -9.14 -17.61
N LEU A 931 6.97 -8.60 -17.15
CA LEU A 931 6.89 -7.21 -16.69
C LEU A 931 7.87 -6.92 -15.53
N ASP A 932 8.08 -7.86 -14.61
CA ASP A 932 9.08 -7.71 -13.52
C ASP A 932 10.52 -7.66 -14.04
N GLU A 933 10.86 -8.45 -15.06
CA GLU A 933 12.20 -8.42 -15.67
C GLU A 933 12.48 -7.05 -16.31
N GLN A 934 11.47 -6.41 -16.91
CA GLN A 934 11.58 -5.06 -17.47
C GLN A 934 11.64 -3.98 -16.37
N ALA A 935 10.72 -4.02 -15.40
CA ALA A 935 10.66 -3.07 -14.30
C ALA A 935 11.93 -3.11 -13.43
N ALA A 936 12.55 -4.29 -13.27
CA ALA A 936 13.80 -4.45 -12.53
C ALA A 936 14.97 -3.66 -13.11
N ALA A 937 15.20 -3.78 -14.42
CA ALA A 937 16.26 -3.04 -15.09
C ALA A 937 16.04 -1.52 -15.04
N ILE A 938 14.77 -1.08 -15.16
CA ILE A 938 14.40 0.34 -15.07
C ILE A 938 14.66 0.86 -13.65
N CYS A 939 14.19 0.17 -12.61
CA CYS A 939 14.36 0.58 -11.22
C CYS A 939 15.83 0.56 -10.78
N PHE A 940 16.62 -0.44 -11.22
CA PHE A 940 18.06 -0.44 -11.01
C PHE A 940 18.72 0.80 -11.62
N LEU A 941 18.50 1.07 -12.91
CA LEU A 941 19.07 2.25 -13.58
C LEU A 941 18.58 3.58 -13.01
N ALA A 942 17.39 3.62 -12.41
CA ALA A 942 16.83 4.80 -11.74
C ALA A 942 17.44 5.09 -10.36
N SER A 943 18.19 4.14 -9.78
CA SER A 943 18.64 4.18 -8.39
C SER A 943 20.10 4.57 -8.19
N ASP A 944 20.54 4.68 -6.94
CA ASP A 944 21.93 5.03 -6.61
C ASP A 944 22.90 3.85 -6.80
N GLU A 945 22.39 2.61 -6.89
CA GLU A 945 23.17 1.42 -7.27
C GLU A 945 23.77 1.57 -8.68
N ALA A 946 23.09 2.34 -9.55
CA ALA A 946 23.55 2.67 -10.90
C ALA A 946 24.25 4.04 -10.97
N SER A 947 24.71 4.61 -9.85
CA SER A 947 25.30 5.97 -9.75
C SER A 947 26.45 6.26 -10.73
N TYR A 948 27.22 5.24 -11.14
CA TYR A 948 28.30 5.37 -12.13
C TYR A 948 27.89 4.97 -13.57
N ILE A 949 26.60 4.80 -13.85
CA ILE A 949 26.07 4.34 -15.15
C ILE A 949 25.28 5.46 -15.82
N THR A 950 25.88 6.10 -16.83
CA THR A 950 25.28 7.16 -17.66
C THR A 950 25.61 6.94 -19.14
N GLY A 951 24.82 7.52 -20.04
CA GLY A 951 24.97 7.44 -21.50
C GLY A 951 24.72 6.05 -22.12
N THR A 952 24.46 5.03 -21.30
CA THR A 952 24.28 3.65 -21.77
C THR A 952 22.83 3.32 -22.11
N VAL A 953 22.68 2.32 -22.99
CA VAL A 953 21.40 1.66 -23.29
C VAL A 953 21.55 0.19 -22.90
N LEU A 954 20.76 -0.28 -21.94
CA LEU A 954 20.79 -1.65 -21.43
C LEU A 954 19.71 -2.51 -22.13
N PRO A 955 20.06 -3.48 -22.98
CA PRO A 955 19.08 -4.38 -23.60
C PRO A 955 18.48 -5.35 -22.58
N VAL A 956 17.14 -5.42 -22.55
CA VAL A 956 16.37 -6.30 -21.66
C VAL A 956 15.49 -7.19 -22.53
N ALA A 957 16.16 -8.01 -23.33
CA ALA A 957 15.57 -8.68 -24.50
C ALA A 957 16.08 -10.12 -24.69
N GLY A 958 16.43 -10.81 -23.61
CA GLY A 958 16.86 -12.23 -23.67
C GLY A 958 18.10 -12.47 -24.52
N GLY A 959 19.03 -11.50 -24.58
CA GLY A 959 20.25 -11.57 -25.39
C GLY A 959 20.16 -10.89 -26.77
N ASP A 960 18.99 -10.42 -27.18
CA ASP A 960 18.85 -9.55 -28.36
C ASP A 960 19.46 -8.16 -28.07
N LEU A 961 20.15 -7.60 -29.07
CA LEU A 961 20.89 -6.34 -29.00
C LEU A 961 20.40 -5.28 -30.02
N GLY A 962 19.39 -5.56 -30.85
CA GLY A 962 18.88 -4.60 -31.83
C GLY A 962 18.30 -5.19 -33.10
#